data_AF-A0AB73I1Z0-F1
#
_entry.id   AF-A0AB73I1Z0-F1
#
_cell.length_a   1.000
_cell.length_b   1.000
_cell.length_c   1.000
_cell.angle_alpha   90.00
_cell.angle_beta   90.00
_cell.angle_gamma   90.00
#
_symmetry.space_group_name_H-M   'P 1'
#
loop_
_entity.id
_entity.type
_entity.pdbx_description
1 polymer ?
#
loop_
_entity_poly.entity_id
_entity_poly.type
_entity_poly.pdbx_seq_one_letter_code
_entity_poly.pdbx_strand_id
1 'polypeptide(L)'
;MTWRNALAGALAPAGGLTRLLSRPLGQNLLTLVALGLMIIVIAAPLDLEQQMLFTAACMAAALLLRRRANRLAMLAMITLSVIASLRYMYWRLTSSLGFEKPLDMLFGYGLVLAELYALLVLLLGYLQTAWPLQRKPYPLPRDTALWPTVDVYIPTYNEPLEIIKLTAFAAQAIDWPKDKLNVYVLDDGRREEFRDFCAEAGIGYIIRPDNFHAKAGNLNHALKLTHGDYIAIFDADHVPTRSFLQVGMGWFLRDPKLAMLQTPHFFFSPDPFEKNLDTFRSVPNEGELFYGLVQDGNDLWNATFFCGSCAIIKRGPLEEVGGIAVETVTEDAHTALKLNRLGYNTAYLALPQAAGLATESLSGHIGQRIRWARGMAQIFRTDNPLLGKGLKLGQRLCYLNAMLHFFYGLPRLVFLTAPLAYLFFGAQIFQAEALLIMAYALPHILIASVTNSTIQGRFRHSFWNEVYESVLAWYIMRPVLLAMVNPKLGKFNVTAKGGVIDQSYFDWKMARPYIVVLALNVLGVLAGLWKLGFDPEVSVATVLINLTWTFYNIVISAASVAVAAEARQIRAEPRVYAELPAALSLANGKTIVCRTNDFSQRGIGIALPEGAHVERGEQLLVSLFRDNEECVFPAVVMFSRDGVLGLNFLELNLEQQRELTRMTFSRADTWAATWGQGAVDTPLGALAEVSSIGWRGLRLLSRATFVELRTRLRIPSFHLRSTPRNP
;
A
#
# COMPACT_ATOMS: atom_id res chain seq x y z
N MET A 1 10.17 10.23 22.57
CA MET A 1 11.17 9.70 23.52
C MET A 1 12.33 9.20 22.67
N THR A 2 13.47 9.90 22.66
CA THR A 2 14.56 9.67 21.69
C THR A 2 15.28 8.34 21.94
N TRP A 3 15.82 7.72 20.88
CA TRP A 3 16.71 6.53 20.93
C TRP A 3 17.81 6.62 22.00
N ARG A 4 18.31 7.83 22.26
CA ARG A 4 19.25 8.15 23.34
C ARG A 4 18.77 7.75 24.74
N ASN A 5 17.47 7.86 25.03
CA ASN A 5 16.91 7.52 26.35
C ASN A 5 16.71 6.01 26.51
N ALA A 6 16.50 5.28 25.40
CA ALA A 6 16.39 3.82 25.42
C ALA A 6 17.75 3.15 25.62
N LEU A 7 18.82 3.68 25.02
CA LEU A 7 20.20 3.22 25.27
C LEU A 7 20.67 3.52 26.70
N ALA A 8 20.29 4.66 27.26
CA ALA A 8 20.67 5.04 28.61
C ALA A 8 20.11 4.10 29.69
N GLY A 9 18.90 3.55 29.48
CA GLY A 9 18.29 2.60 30.42
C GLY A 9 18.88 1.19 30.40
N ALA A 10 19.56 0.80 29.31
CA ALA A 10 20.13 -0.54 29.15
C ALA A 10 21.58 -0.68 29.67
N LEU A 11 22.21 0.42 30.11
CA LEU A 11 23.66 0.50 30.37
C LEU A 11 24.06 0.89 31.81
N ALA A 12 23.22 0.64 32.82
CA ALA A 12 23.63 0.80 34.22
C ALA A 12 23.46 -0.52 35.01
N PRO A 13 24.45 -0.99 35.80
CA PRO A 13 25.67 -0.32 36.28
C PRO A 13 27.00 -1.03 35.93
N ALA A 14 28.10 -0.28 35.68
CA ALA A 14 29.50 -0.62 36.07
C ALA A 14 30.58 0.25 35.36
N GLY A 15 31.52 0.82 36.13
CA GLY A 15 32.86 1.22 35.67
C GLY A 15 33.02 2.53 34.87
N GLY A 16 34.22 3.11 34.86
CA GLY A 16 34.55 4.37 34.14
C GLY A 16 34.27 4.35 32.62
N LEU A 17 34.21 3.17 32.02
CA LEU A 17 33.85 2.98 30.60
C LEU A 17 32.38 3.35 30.31
N THR A 18 31.43 3.03 31.21
CA THR A 18 30.00 3.38 31.02
C THR A 18 29.74 4.87 31.13
N ARG A 19 30.53 5.61 31.95
CA ARG A 19 30.50 7.07 32.01
C ARG A 19 31.08 7.74 30.76
N LEU A 20 32.05 7.11 30.09
CA LEU A 20 32.58 7.60 28.82
C LEU A 20 31.55 7.38 27.69
N LEU A 21 30.92 6.20 27.67
CA LEU A 21 29.93 5.79 26.67
C LEU A 21 28.57 6.49 26.81
N SER A 22 28.25 7.07 27.96
CA SER A 22 27.05 7.89 28.16
C SER A 22 27.21 9.35 27.69
N ARG A 23 28.44 9.81 27.44
CA ARG A 23 28.72 11.16 26.93
C ARG A 23 28.63 11.20 25.40
N PRO A 24 28.13 12.31 24.79
CA PRO A 24 28.03 12.44 23.33
C PRO A 24 29.34 12.18 22.59
N LEU A 25 30.48 12.62 23.16
CA LEU A 25 31.82 12.37 22.63
C LEU A 25 32.17 10.88 22.58
N GLY A 26 31.89 10.11 23.63
CA GLY A 26 32.15 8.68 23.66
C GLY A 26 31.23 7.90 22.72
N GLN A 27 29.96 8.32 22.58
CA GLN A 27 29.04 7.75 21.59
C GLN A 27 29.53 8.00 20.16
N ASN A 28 29.95 9.23 19.84
CA ASN A 28 30.50 9.56 18.53
C ASN A 28 31.76 8.75 18.23
N LEU A 29 32.68 8.61 19.19
CA LEU A 29 33.88 7.80 19.02
C LEU A 29 33.55 6.33 18.78
N LEU A 30 32.62 5.75 19.55
CA LEU A 30 32.16 4.37 19.34
C LEU A 30 31.55 4.18 17.95
N THR A 31 30.72 5.13 17.51
CA THR A 31 30.15 5.12 16.15
C THR A 31 31.24 5.17 15.08
N LEU A 32 32.25 6.03 15.23
CA LEU A 32 33.37 6.10 14.29
C LEU A 32 34.18 4.79 14.25
N VAL A 33 34.47 4.19 15.40
CA VAL A 33 35.16 2.90 15.48
C VAL A 33 34.32 1.79 14.82
N ALA A 34 33.01 1.74 15.11
CA ALA A 34 32.11 0.76 14.50
C ALA A 34 32.02 0.92 12.97
N LEU A 35 31.98 2.16 12.48
CA LEU A 35 32.02 2.45 11.04
C LEU A 35 33.36 2.03 10.44
N GLY A 36 34.49 2.28 11.12
CA GLY A 36 35.81 1.83 10.67
C GLY A 36 35.89 0.30 10.56
N LEU A 37 35.42 -0.43 11.57
CA LEU A 37 35.34 -1.89 11.54
C LEU A 37 34.42 -2.40 10.43
N MET A 38 33.27 -1.75 10.23
CA MET A 38 32.35 -2.08 9.15
C MET A 38 33.00 -1.91 7.78
N ILE A 39 33.74 -0.83 7.55
CA ILE A 39 34.48 -0.59 6.30
C ILE A 39 35.54 -1.67 6.07
N ILE A 40 36.28 -2.06 7.11
CA ILE A 40 37.26 -3.14 7.02
C ILE A 40 36.59 -4.45 6.59
N VAL A 41 35.45 -4.82 7.20
CA VAL A 41 34.70 -6.04 6.82
C VAL A 41 34.16 -5.97 5.39
N ILE A 42 33.70 -4.79 4.95
CA ILE A 42 33.18 -4.59 3.59
C ILE A 42 34.29 -4.72 2.54
N ALA A 43 35.44 -4.09 2.78
CA ALA A 43 36.52 -3.99 1.80
C ALA A 43 37.52 -5.16 1.84
N ALA A 44 37.47 -6.00 2.87
CA ALA A 44 38.40 -7.13 3.02
C ALA A 44 38.32 -8.08 1.80
N PRO A 45 39.42 -8.29 1.06
CA PRO A 45 39.45 -9.27 -0.01
C PRO A 45 39.38 -10.67 0.61
N LEU A 46 38.43 -11.48 0.15
CA LEU A 46 38.32 -12.89 0.52
C LEU A 46 38.40 -13.74 -0.74
N ASP A 47 39.10 -14.86 -0.64
CA ASP A 47 39.01 -15.90 -1.67
C ASP A 47 37.60 -16.51 -1.70
N LEU A 48 37.34 -17.36 -2.70
CA LEU A 48 36.00 -17.93 -2.91
C LEU A 48 35.51 -18.72 -1.69
N GLU A 49 36.37 -19.56 -1.09
CA GLU A 49 36.02 -20.41 0.05
C GLU A 49 35.73 -19.58 1.30
N GLN A 50 36.58 -18.59 1.60
CA GLN A 50 36.40 -17.66 2.71
C GLN A 50 35.14 -16.82 2.54
N GLN A 51 34.85 -16.35 1.33
CA GLN A 51 33.63 -15.60 1.03
C GLN A 51 32.37 -16.47 1.22
N MET A 52 32.41 -17.72 0.79
CA MET A 52 31.32 -18.68 1.02
C MET A 52 31.14 -18.98 2.52
N LEU A 53 32.22 -19.14 3.27
CA LEU A 53 32.16 -19.35 4.72
C LEU A 53 31.59 -18.13 5.44
N PHE A 54 32.05 -16.92 5.10
CA PHE A 54 31.52 -15.66 5.61
C PHE A 54 30.01 -15.57 5.38
N THR A 55 29.58 -15.91 4.17
CA THR A 55 28.16 -15.96 3.79
C THR A 55 27.37 -16.92 4.64
N ALA A 56 27.84 -18.16 4.80
CA ALA A 56 27.16 -19.18 5.59
C ALA A 56 27.04 -18.75 7.06
N ALA A 57 28.10 -18.16 7.63
CA ALA A 57 28.10 -17.64 8.99
C ALA A 57 27.10 -16.48 9.18
N CYS A 58 27.10 -15.50 8.27
CA CYS A 58 26.15 -14.39 8.31
C CYS A 58 24.70 -14.86 8.15
N MET A 59 24.45 -15.83 7.27
CA MET A 59 23.13 -16.43 7.10
C MET A 59 22.67 -17.16 8.35
N ALA A 60 23.52 -18.01 8.94
CA ALA A 60 23.22 -18.70 10.19
C ALA A 60 22.91 -17.69 11.32
N ALA A 61 23.70 -16.63 11.44
CA ALA A 61 23.45 -15.55 12.40
C ALA A 61 22.10 -14.87 12.16
N ALA A 62 21.77 -14.50 10.91
CA ALA A 62 20.49 -13.89 10.57
C ALA A 62 19.30 -14.81 10.91
N LEU A 63 19.40 -16.11 10.62
CA LEU A 63 18.36 -17.08 10.94
C LEU A 63 18.20 -17.31 12.46
N LEU A 64 19.29 -17.28 13.22
CA LEU A 64 19.24 -17.36 14.69
C LEU A 64 18.62 -16.10 15.30
N LEU A 65 19.00 -14.92 14.81
CA LEU A 65 18.45 -13.64 15.25
C LEU A 65 16.95 -13.53 14.95
N ARG A 66 16.51 -14.03 13.79
CA ARG A 66 15.09 -14.08 13.40
C ARG A 66 14.20 -14.73 14.46
N ARG A 67 14.71 -15.73 15.19
CA ARG A 67 13.95 -16.44 16.25
C ARG A 67 13.68 -15.59 17.50
N ARG A 68 14.45 -14.51 17.72
CA ARG A 68 14.42 -13.72 18.98
C ARG A 68 13.42 -12.56 18.94
N ALA A 69 12.78 -12.29 17.80
CA ALA A 69 11.63 -11.38 17.57
C ALA A 69 11.61 -10.04 18.36
N ASN A 70 12.79 -9.51 18.73
CA ASN A 70 12.92 -8.29 19.52
C ASN A 70 13.65 -7.20 18.72
N ARG A 71 13.57 -5.96 19.21
CA ARG A 71 14.11 -4.79 18.50
C ARG A 71 15.62 -4.87 18.24
N LEU A 72 16.40 -5.38 19.19
CA LEU A 72 17.84 -5.52 19.02
C LEU A 72 18.19 -6.58 17.97
N ALA A 73 17.47 -7.70 17.94
CA ALA A 73 17.64 -8.72 16.92
C ALA A 73 17.32 -8.17 15.53
N MET A 74 16.26 -7.38 15.38
CA MET A 74 15.92 -6.72 14.11
C MET A 74 17.02 -5.74 13.66
N LEU A 75 17.53 -4.89 14.56
CA LEU A 75 18.63 -3.97 14.23
C LEU A 75 19.93 -4.71 13.86
N ALA A 76 20.23 -5.82 14.53
CA ALA A 76 21.37 -6.66 14.20
C ALA A 76 21.21 -7.31 12.81
N MET A 77 20.02 -7.81 12.47
CA MET A 77 19.74 -8.33 11.13
C MET A 77 19.86 -7.25 10.05
N ILE A 78 19.33 -6.04 10.30
CA ILE A 78 19.52 -4.87 9.41
C ILE A 78 21.01 -4.61 9.21
N THR A 79 21.80 -4.60 10.29
CA THR A 79 23.25 -4.36 10.22
C THR A 79 23.96 -5.43 9.39
N LEU A 80 23.63 -6.72 9.58
CA LEU A 80 24.16 -7.81 8.77
C LEU A 80 23.78 -7.67 7.29
N SER A 81 22.53 -7.30 7.01
CA SER A 81 22.06 -7.05 5.65
C SER A 81 22.81 -5.90 5.00
N VAL A 82 22.98 -4.77 5.71
CA VAL A 82 23.74 -3.61 5.21
C VAL A 82 25.19 -4.01 4.90
N ILE A 83 25.85 -4.75 5.79
CA ILE A 83 27.23 -5.23 5.56
C ILE A 83 27.30 -6.12 4.32
N ALA A 84 26.42 -7.11 4.19
CA ALA A 84 26.40 -8.01 3.03
C ALA A 84 26.13 -7.25 1.73
N SER A 85 25.20 -6.28 1.77
CA SER A 85 24.83 -5.46 0.61
C SER A 85 25.96 -4.53 0.17
N LEU A 86 26.61 -3.87 1.13
CA LEU A 86 27.73 -2.97 0.83
C LEU A 86 28.97 -3.75 0.41
N ARG A 87 29.21 -4.95 0.95
CA ARG A 87 30.27 -5.85 0.49
C ARG A 87 30.05 -6.32 -0.94
N TYR A 88 28.82 -6.72 -1.28
CA TYR A 88 28.44 -7.02 -2.66
C TYR A 88 28.69 -5.82 -3.57
N MET A 89 28.21 -4.63 -3.20
CA MET A 89 28.35 -3.44 -4.03
C MET A 89 29.81 -2.99 -4.16
N TYR A 90 30.61 -3.10 -3.10
CA TYR A 90 32.04 -2.84 -3.16
C TYR A 90 32.71 -3.75 -4.20
N TRP A 91 32.52 -5.06 -4.08
CA TRP A 91 33.03 -6.03 -5.06
C TRP A 91 32.50 -5.76 -6.48
N ARG A 92 31.21 -5.44 -6.62
CA ARG A 92 30.58 -5.11 -7.91
C ARG A 92 31.32 -3.96 -8.58
N LEU A 93 31.61 -2.88 -7.83
CA LEU A 93 32.24 -1.67 -8.36
C LEU A 93 33.75 -1.80 -8.58
N THR A 94 34.46 -2.57 -7.75
CA THR A 94 35.93 -2.67 -7.82
C THR A 94 36.43 -3.81 -8.70
N SER A 95 35.65 -4.89 -8.84
CA SER A 95 36.16 -6.16 -9.35
C SER A 95 35.38 -6.73 -10.53
N SER A 96 34.25 -6.12 -10.93
CA SER A 96 33.38 -6.68 -11.99
C SER A 96 33.07 -5.74 -13.16
N LEU A 97 33.67 -4.52 -13.20
CA LEU A 97 33.37 -3.47 -14.18
C LEU A 97 34.41 -3.30 -15.31
N GLY A 98 35.35 -4.24 -15.47
CA GLY A 98 36.42 -4.19 -16.49
C GLY A 98 35.93 -4.43 -17.92
N PHE A 99 34.85 -3.77 -18.35
CA PHE A 99 34.24 -3.99 -19.66
C PHE A 99 35.11 -3.41 -20.79
N GLU A 100 35.39 -4.21 -21.81
CA GLU A 100 36.13 -3.77 -23.00
C GLU A 100 35.21 -3.48 -24.19
N LYS A 101 34.12 -4.25 -24.34
CA LYS A 101 33.20 -4.13 -25.48
C LYS A 101 32.14 -3.06 -25.23
N PRO A 102 31.74 -2.26 -26.25
CA PRO A 102 30.70 -1.24 -26.09
C PRO A 102 29.35 -1.78 -25.59
N LEU A 103 28.94 -2.98 -26.04
CA LEU A 103 27.69 -3.61 -25.57
C LEU A 103 27.78 -4.04 -24.10
N ASP A 104 28.93 -4.56 -23.67
CA ASP A 104 29.18 -4.92 -22.27
C ASP A 104 29.13 -3.68 -21.38
N MET A 105 29.74 -2.57 -21.82
CA MET A 105 29.67 -1.28 -21.12
C MET A 105 28.23 -0.79 -20.99
N LEU A 106 27.46 -0.78 -22.08
CA LEU A 106 26.08 -0.29 -22.08
C LEU A 106 25.20 -1.07 -21.10
N PHE A 107 25.19 -2.39 -21.19
CA PHE A 107 24.34 -3.24 -20.34
C PHE A 107 24.90 -3.38 -18.92
N GLY A 108 26.23 -3.47 -18.78
CA GLY A 108 26.93 -3.59 -17.50
C GLY A 108 26.76 -2.35 -16.64
N TYR A 109 27.07 -1.16 -17.15
CA TYR A 109 26.85 0.08 -16.40
C TYR A 109 25.37 0.36 -16.17
N GLY A 110 24.50 0.04 -17.14
CA GLY A 110 23.05 0.14 -16.97
C GLY A 110 22.54 -0.71 -15.80
N LEU A 111 23.02 -1.95 -15.67
CA LEU A 111 22.70 -2.83 -14.54
C LEU A 111 23.22 -2.26 -13.22
N VAL A 112 24.48 -1.80 -13.18
CA VAL A 112 25.08 -1.22 -11.96
C VAL A 112 24.31 -0.01 -11.45
N LEU A 113 23.84 0.87 -12.35
CA LEU A 113 23.00 2.01 -11.96
C LEU A 113 21.67 1.56 -11.35
N ALA A 114 21.05 0.51 -11.91
CA ALA A 114 19.83 -0.08 -11.34
C ALA A 114 20.10 -0.71 -9.96
N GLU A 115 21.23 -1.40 -9.78
CA GLU A 115 21.66 -1.98 -8.51
C GLU A 115 21.98 -0.92 -7.45
N LEU A 116 22.64 0.18 -7.83
CA LEU A 116 22.92 1.30 -6.93
C LEU A 116 21.62 1.98 -6.46
N TYR A 117 20.65 2.14 -7.36
CA TYR A 117 19.32 2.61 -6.99
C TYR A 117 18.65 1.64 -5.99
N ALA A 118 18.67 0.33 -6.27
CA ALA A 118 18.08 -0.66 -5.38
C ALA A 118 18.75 -0.67 -3.99
N LEU A 119 20.08 -0.56 -3.94
CA LEU A 119 20.83 -0.42 -2.69
C LEU A 119 20.43 0.84 -1.94
N LEU A 120 20.34 1.98 -2.61
CA LEU A 120 19.93 3.24 -1.97
C LEU A 120 18.53 3.13 -1.35
N VAL A 121 17.56 2.59 -2.09
CA VAL A 121 16.20 2.39 -1.60
C VAL A 121 16.17 1.38 -0.44
N LEU A 122 16.97 0.32 -0.49
CA LEU A 122 17.10 -0.64 0.62
C LEU A 122 17.61 0.05 1.90
N LEU A 123 18.67 0.83 1.80
CA LEU A 123 19.26 1.55 2.94
C LEU A 123 18.27 2.56 3.54
N LEU A 124 17.57 3.31 2.70
CA LEU A 124 16.56 4.27 3.14
C LEU A 124 15.33 3.57 3.76
N GLY A 125 14.90 2.44 3.20
CA GLY A 125 13.84 1.59 3.74
C GLY A 125 14.20 1.04 5.13
N TYR A 126 15.44 0.58 5.33
CA TYR A 126 15.93 0.19 6.66
C TYR A 126 15.96 1.36 7.64
N LEU A 127 16.38 2.55 7.22
CA LEU A 127 16.37 3.72 8.09
C LEU A 127 14.96 4.09 8.58
N GLN A 128 13.95 3.99 7.70
CA GLN A 128 12.56 4.24 8.06
C GLN A 128 11.99 3.15 8.98
N THR A 129 12.27 1.88 8.67
CA THR A 129 11.63 0.74 9.35
C THR A 129 12.42 0.17 10.52
N ALA A 130 13.61 0.71 10.81
CA ALA A 130 14.47 0.26 11.91
C ALA A 130 13.80 0.36 13.29
N TRP A 131 12.94 1.37 13.50
CA TRP A 131 12.30 1.59 14.79
C TRP A 131 10.93 2.30 14.70
N PRO A 132 9.88 1.61 14.23
CA PRO A 132 8.54 2.18 14.18
C PRO A 132 8.09 2.68 15.57
N LEU A 133 7.49 3.88 15.63
CA LEU A 133 7.22 4.54 16.91
C LEU A 133 6.09 3.87 17.70
N GLN A 134 5.14 3.23 17.01
CA GLN A 134 3.97 2.55 17.56
C GLN A 134 3.16 3.46 18.49
N ARG A 135 2.87 4.68 18.01
CA ARG A 135 2.09 5.66 18.75
C ARG A 135 0.77 5.08 19.23
N LYS A 136 0.39 5.39 20.47
CA LYS A 136 -0.90 5.03 21.06
C LYS A 136 -1.80 6.25 21.17
N PRO A 137 -3.13 6.10 21.18
CA PRO A 137 -4.04 7.21 21.47
C PRO A 137 -3.66 7.91 22.77
N TYR A 138 -3.75 9.23 22.79
CA TYR A 138 -3.53 10.03 24.00
C TYR A 138 -4.89 10.46 24.56
N PRO A 139 -5.13 10.35 25.88
CA PRO A 139 -6.44 10.63 26.45
C PRO A 139 -6.84 12.10 26.25
N LEU A 140 -8.12 12.33 25.97
CA LEU A 140 -8.74 13.65 25.98
C LEU A 140 -9.13 14.06 27.41
N PRO A 141 -9.26 15.36 27.70
CA PRO A 141 -9.88 15.85 28.92
C PRO A 141 -11.28 15.25 29.09
N ARG A 142 -11.65 14.90 30.33
CA ARG A 142 -13.00 14.37 30.63
C ARG A 142 -14.10 15.38 30.33
N ASP A 143 -13.81 16.66 30.52
CA ASP A 143 -14.72 17.75 30.19
C ASP A 143 -14.74 18.01 28.69
N THR A 144 -15.87 17.70 28.05
CA THR A 144 -16.10 17.91 26.61
C THR A 144 -16.24 19.39 26.24
N ALA A 145 -16.45 20.29 27.21
CA ALA A 145 -16.43 21.73 26.98
C ALA A 145 -15.03 22.23 26.55
N LEU A 146 -13.96 21.52 26.92
CA LEU A 146 -12.58 21.82 26.52
C LEU A 146 -12.20 21.26 25.15
N TRP A 147 -13.06 20.43 24.54
CA TRP A 147 -12.77 19.86 23.22
C TRP A 147 -12.88 20.94 22.14
N PRO A 148 -12.01 20.94 21.12
CA PRO A 148 -12.01 21.97 20.09
C PRO A 148 -13.15 21.80 19.07
N THR A 149 -13.38 22.84 18.29
CA THR A 149 -14.28 22.77 17.12
C THR A 149 -13.60 22.07 15.95
N VAL A 150 -14.37 21.29 15.18
CA VAL A 150 -13.86 20.49 14.06
C VAL A 150 -14.79 20.63 12.86
N ASP A 151 -14.21 21.04 11.73
CA ASP A 151 -14.87 20.97 10.42
C ASP A 151 -14.47 19.66 9.72
N VAL A 152 -15.45 18.84 9.35
CA VAL A 152 -15.27 17.63 8.56
C VAL A 152 -15.53 17.95 7.09
N TYR A 153 -14.52 17.77 6.25
CA TYR A 153 -14.58 18.01 4.81
C TYR A 153 -14.64 16.70 4.03
N ILE A 154 -15.67 16.58 3.18
CA ILE A 154 -15.88 15.47 2.27
C ILE A 154 -15.89 16.02 0.83
N PRO A 155 -14.74 16.10 0.13
CA PRO A 155 -14.68 16.59 -1.23
C PRO A 155 -15.14 15.53 -2.23
N THR A 156 -15.83 15.97 -3.26
CA THR A 156 -16.38 15.11 -4.31
C THR A 156 -16.36 15.82 -5.67
N TYR A 157 -16.27 15.03 -6.74
CA TYR A 157 -16.28 15.51 -8.12
C TYR A 157 -17.25 14.73 -9.01
N ASN A 158 -17.08 13.40 -9.07
CA ASN A 158 -17.84 12.52 -9.96
C ASN A 158 -18.38 11.26 -9.26
N GLU A 159 -18.18 11.12 -7.95
CA GLU A 159 -18.68 9.99 -7.19
C GLU A 159 -20.22 10.03 -7.11
N PRO A 160 -20.92 8.90 -7.25
CA PRO A 160 -22.37 8.86 -7.11
C PRO A 160 -22.84 9.22 -5.69
N LEU A 161 -24.05 9.75 -5.57
CA LEU A 161 -24.63 10.18 -4.31
C LEU A 161 -24.64 9.08 -3.23
N GLU A 162 -24.88 7.83 -3.62
CA GLU A 162 -24.90 6.68 -2.70
C GLU A 162 -23.56 6.41 -1.99
N ILE A 163 -22.43 6.76 -2.61
CA ILE A 163 -21.12 6.68 -1.94
C ILE A 163 -21.01 7.78 -0.88
N ILE A 164 -21.51 8.97 -1.21
CA ILE A 164 -21.41 10.17 -0.39
C ILE A 164 -22.33 10.09 0.83
N LYS A 165 -23.56 9.57 0.66
CA LYS A 165 -24.51 9.35 1.74
C LYS A 165 -23.88 8.56 2.89
N LEU A 166 -23.24 7.43 2.57
CA LEU A 166 -22.58 6.58 3.56
C LEU A 166 -21.51 7.33 4.36
N THR A 167 -20.59 8.00 3.66
CA THR A 167 -19.49 8.74 4.29
C THR A 167 -20.00 9.92 5.10
N ALA A 168 -21.01 10.64 4.59
CA ALA A 168 -21.63 11.78 5.25
C ALA A 168 -22.36 11.39 6.54
N PHE A 169 -23.17 10.32 6.51
CA PHE A 169 -23.82 9.80 7.71
C PHE A 169 -22.80 9.27 8.73
N ALA A 170 -21.75 8.60 8.27
CA ALA A 170 -20.69 8.14 9.15
C ALA A 170 -19.93 9.30 9.81
N ALA A 171 -19.70 10.40 9.09
CA ALA A 171 -19.13 11.62 9.65
C ALA A 171 -20.04 12.27 10.70
N GLN A 172 -21.37 12.31 10.46
CA GLN A 172 -22.34 12.78 11.47
C GLN A 172 -22.38 11.89 12.72
N ALA A 173 -22.02 10.60 12.58
CA ALA A 173 -21.99 9.63 13.68
C ALA A 173 -20.70 9.68 14.53
N ILE A 174 -19.76 10.60 14.26
CA ILE A 174 -18.57 10.79 15.08
C ILE A 174 -18.95 11.24 16.50
N ASP A 175 -18.34 10.60 17.51
CA ASP A 175 -18.60 10.87 18.92
C ASP A 175 -17.93 12.17 19.37
N TRP A 176 -18.55 13.29 19.02
CA TRP A 176 -18.12 14.65 19.32
C TRP A 176 -19.32 15.52 19.75
N PRO A 177 -19.12 16.59 20.55
CA PRO A 177 -20.20 17.54 20.85
C PRO A 177 -20.81 18.11 19.56
N LYS A 178 -22.13 18.04 19.45
CA LYS A 178 -22.87 18.43 18.23
C LYS A 178 -22.67 19.89 17.84
N ASP A 179 -22.50 20.77 18.82
CA ASP A 179 -22.20 22.20 18.64
C ASP A 179 -20.77 22.48 18.17
N LYS A 180 -19.90 21.45 18.16
CA LYS A 180 -18.48 21.57 17.80
C LYS A 180 -18.07 20.70 16.62
N LEU A 181 -19.01 20.00 16.00
CA LEU A 181 -18.78 19.14 14.84
C LEU A 181 -19.60 19.66 13.66
N ASN A 182 -18.92 20.19 12.66
CA ASN A 182 -19.56 20.68 11.44
C ASN A 182 -19.20 19.76 10.28
N VAL A 183 -20.17 19.18 9.58
CA VAL A 183 -19.92 18.30 8.42
C VAL A 183 -20.24 19.06 7.13
N TYR A 184 -19.30 19.04 6.17
CA TYR A 184 -19.43 19.71 4.89
C TYR A 184 -19.12 18.78 3.72
N VAL A 185 -20.03 18.74 2.74
CA VAL A 185 -19.79 18.15 1.42
C VAL A 185 -19.31 19.25 0.48
N LEU A 186 -18.14 19.05 -0.12
CA LEU A 186 -17.50 20.02 -1.02
C LEU A 186 -17.60 19.53 -2.46
N ASP A 187 -18.53 20.06 -3.24
CA ASP A 187 -18.91 19.49 -4.54
C ASP A 187 -18.41 20.31 -5.73
N ASP A 188 -17.34 19.83 -6.38
CA ASP A 188 -16.82 20.39 -7.63
C ASP A 188 -17.65 19.99 -8.87
N GLY A 189 -18.62 19.08 -8.69
CA GLY A 189 -19.58 18.67 -9.71
C GLY A 189 -20.80 19.59 -9.82
N ARG A 190 -21.09 20.41 -8.79
CA ARG A 190 -22.24 21.34 -8.72
C ARG A 190 -23.58 20.64 -8.97
N ARG A 191 -23.81 19.51 -8.30
CA ARG A 191 -24.97 18.63 -8.51
C ARG A 191 -26.14 19.01 -7.60
N GLU A 192 -27.32 19.21 -8.18
CA GLU A 192 -28.52 19.61 -7.44
C GLU A 192 -28.97 18.53 -6.43
N GLU A 193 -28.97 17.26 -6.84
CA GLU A 193 -29.28 16.12 -5.96
C GLU A 193 -28.41 16.06 -4.69
N PHE A 194 -27.17 16.56 -4.74
CA PHE A 194 -26.28 16.63 -3.57
C PHE A 194 -26.70 17.77 -2.63
N ARG A 195 -27.13 18.91 -3.19
CA ARG A 195 -27.63 20.04 -2.40
C ARG A 195 -28.88 19.64 -1.63
N ASP A 196 -29.82 18.98 -2.31
CA ASP A 196 -31.08 18.54 -1.72
C ASP A 196 -30.82 17.53 -0.60
N PHE A 197 -29.97 16.53 -0.86
CA PHE A 197 -29.54 15.59 0.17
C PHE A 197 -28.88 16.28 1.38
N CYS A 198 -27.95 17.21 1.15
CA CYS A 198 -27.27 17.89 2.24
C CYS A 198 -28.24 18.73 3.08
N ALA A 199 -29.20 19.40 2.44
CA ALA A 199 -30.25 20.15 3.13
C ALA A 199 -31.13 19.23 3.99
N GLU A 200 -31.57 18.10 3.45
CA GLU A 200 -32.38 17.10 4.17
C GLU A 200 -31.60 16.46 5.34
N ALA A 201 -30.31 16.17 5.13
CA ALA A 201 -29.45 15.54 6.13
C ALA A 201 -28.92 16.51 7.20
N GLY A 202 -29.09 17.83 7.04
CA GLY A 202 -28.52 18.85 7.93
C GLY A 202 -27.00 18.96 7.81
N ILE A 203 -26.48 18.89 6.59
CA ILE A 203 -25.05 18.92 6.25
C ILE A 203 -24.77 20.18 5.42
N GLY A 204 -23.62 20.82 5.64
CA GLY A 204 -23.22 21.98 4.85
C GLY A 204 -22.86 21.57 3.42
N TYR A 205 -23.40 22.28 2.42
CA TYR A 205 -23.08 22.07 1.01
C TYR A 205 -22.30 23.26 0.47
N ILE A 206 -21.06 23.02 0.01
CA ILE A 206 -20.16 24.05 -0.50
C ILE A 206 -19.81 23.72 -1.95
N ILE A 207 -19.96 24.72 -2.83
CA ILE A 207 -19.55 24.67 -4.23
C ILE A 207 -18.68 25.88 -4.54
N ARG A 208 -17.98 25.82 -5.67
CA ARG A 208 -17.20 26.94 -6.21
C ARG A 208 -17.42 27.14 -7.71
N PRO A 209 -17.19 28.35 -8.23
CA PRO A 209 -17.50 28.70 -9.62
C PRO A 209 -16.55 28.05 -10.65
N ASP A 210 -15.35 27.65 -10.25
CA ASP A 210 -14.32 27.05 -11.10
C ASP A 210 -13.78 25.72 -10.52
N ASN A 211 -13.02 24.98 -11.32
CA ASN A 211 -12.38 23.73 -10.89
C ASN A 211 -10.84 23.85 -10.85
N PHE A 212 -10.29 25.05 -10.64
CA PHE A 212 -8.84 25.23 -10.61
C PHE A 212 -8.20 24.47 -9.43
N HIS A 213 -7.05 23.85 -9.67
CA HIS A 213 -6.32 23.05 -8.68
C HIS A 213 -7.10 21.85 -8.09
N ALA A 214 -8.16 21.38 -8.75
CA ALA A 214 -8.91 20.17 -8.37
C ALA A 214 -9.23 20.11 -6.85
N LYS A 215 -9.01 18.97 -6.20
CA LYS A 215 -9.29 18.75 -4.78
C LYS A 215 -8.63 19.79 -3.85
N ALA A 216 -7.37 20.16 -4.10
CA ALA A 216 -6.67 21.17 -3.31
C ALA A 216 -7.39 22.52 -3.35
N GLY A 217 -7.80 22.94 -4.55
CA GLY A 217 -8.57 24.18 -4.72
C GLY A 217 -9.94 24.13 -4.05
N ASN A 218 -10.60 22.96 -4.07
CA ASN A 218 -11.89 22.75 -3.42
C ASN A 218 -11.78 22.88 -1.90
N LEU A 219 -10.80 22.19 -1.29
CA LEU A 219 -10.50 22.29 0.14
C LEU A 219 -10.12 23.73 0.55
N ASN A 220 -9.30 24.41 -0.25
CA ASN A 220 -8.90 25.80 0.01
C ASN A 220 -10.05 26.80 -0.14
N HIS A 221 -11.04 26.51 -0.99
CA HIS A 221 -12.25 27.33 -1.08
C HIS A 221 -13.09 27.18 0.19
N ALA A 222 -13.31 25.95 0.64
CA ALA A 222 -14.03 25.66 1.88
C ALA A 222 -13.34 26.29 3.11
N LEU A 223 -12.00 26.27 3.15
CA LEU A 223 -11.21 26.87 4.22
C LEU A 223 -11.56 28.35 4.48
N LYS A 224 -11.95 29.08 3.43
CA LYS A 224 -12.33 30.51 3.53
C LYS A 224 -13.74 30.74 4.06
N LEU A 225 -14.58 29.70 4.07
CA LEU A 225 -16.01 29.79 4.39
C LEU A 225 -16.35 29.16 5.75
N THR A 226 -15.44 28.40 6.34
CA THR A 226 -15.67 27.72 7.63
C THR A 226 -14.59 28.11 8.64
N HIS A 227 -14.84 27.85 9.93
CA HIS A 227 -14.09 28.46 11.03
C HIS A 227 -13.70 27.49 12.16
N GLY A 228 -13.85 26.18 11.99
CA GLY A 228 -13.47 25.20 13.01
C GLY A 228 -11.96 25.17 13.26
N ASP A 229 -11.54 25.02 14.52
CA ASP A 229 -10.13 25.03 14.93
C ASP A 229 -9.28 23.95 14.25
N TYR A 230 -9.91 22.82 13.92
CA TYR A 230 -9.32 21.68 13.24
C TYR A 230 -10.17 21.26 12.05
N ILE A 231 -9.52 20.59 11.10
CA ILE A 231 -10.13 20.10 9.87
C ILE A 231 -9.87 18.60 9.78
N ALA A 232 -10.94 17.80 9.71
CA ALA A 232 -10.87 16.39 9.38
C ALA A 232 -11.21 16.20 7.90
N ILE A 233 -10.35 15.51 7.14
CA ILE A 233 -10.54 15.33 5.69
C ILE A 233 -10.77 13.85 5.41
N PHE A 234 -11.88 13.54 4.73
CA PHE A 234 -12.19 12.21 4.20
C PHE A 234 -12.53 12.31 2.72
N ASP A 235 -11.95 11.47 1.87
CA ASP A 235 -12.47 11.33 0.51
C ASP A 235 -13.93 10.86 0.54
N ALA A 236 -14.66 11.13 -0.54
CA ALA A 236 -16.04 10.69 -0.77
C ALA A 236 -16.33 9.24 -0.37
N ASP A 237 -15.38 8.33 -0.56
CA ASP A 237 -15.48 6.90 -0.31
C ASP A 237 -14.87 6.42 1.02
N HIS A 238 -14.23 7.30 1.80
CA HIS A 238 -13.60 6.96 3.07
C HIS A 238 -14.56 7.15 4.24
N VAL A 239 -15.18 6.07 4.69
CA VAL A 239 -16.22 6.06 5.73
C VAL A 239 -15.58 6.05 7.12
N PRO A 240 -15.68 7.13 7.92
CA PRO A 240 -15.06 7.20 9.24
C PRO A 240 -15.76 6.36 10.30
N THR A 241 -15.00 5.94 11.31
CA THR A 241 -15.55 5.36 12.54
C THR A 241 -15.92 6.47 13.53
N ARG A 242 -16.85 6.17 14.42
CA ARG A 242 -17.33 7.12 15.44
C ARG A 242 -16.22 7.61 16.37
N SER A 243 -15.18 6.80 16.57
CA SER A 243 -14.06 7.08 17.46
C SER A 243 -12.93 7.93 16.84
N PHE A 244 -13.01 8.27 15.55
CA PHE A 244 -11.92 8.91 14.80
C PHE A 244 -11.30 10.12 15.52
N LEU A 245 -12.13 11.09 15.94
CA LEU A 245 -11.65 12.28 16.64
C LEU A 245 -11.18 11.97 18.07
N GLN A 246 -11.85 11.06 18.77
CA GLN A 246 -11.48 10.71 20.15
C GLN A 246 -10.08 10.10 20.24
N VAL A 247 -9.70 9.25 19.28
CA VAL A 247 -8.38 8.60 19.28
C VAL A 247 -7.26 9.51 18.79
N GLY A 248 -7.59 10.47 17.91
CA GLY A 248 -6.61 11.37 17.30
C GLY A 248 -6.37 12.66 18.07
N MET A 249 -7.44 13.31 18.58
CA MET A 249 -7.39 14.70 19.01
C MET A 249 -6.51 14.96 20.24
N GLY A 250 -6.39 13.98 21.15
CA GLY A 250 -5.58 14.13 22.37
C GLY A 250 -4.11 14.47 22.11
N TRP A 251 -3.55 14.09 20.96
CA TRP A 251 -2.18 14.40 20.62
C TRP A 251 -1.93 15.88 20.32
N PHE A 252 -2.91 16.60 19.77
CA PHE A 252 -2.79 18.04 19.51
C PHE A 252 -2.80 18.86 20.80
N LEU A 253 -3.45 18.36 21.84
CA LEU A 253 -3.44 18.98 23.17
C LEU A 253 -2.09 18.76 23.88
N ARG A 254 -1.48 17.60 23.65
CA ARG A 254 -0.18 17.25 24.23
C ARG A 254 0.99 17.96 23.56
N ASP A 255 0.96 18.08 22.24
CA ASP A 255 2.01 18.71 21.44
C ASP A 255 1.45 19.95 20.71
N PRO A 256 1.68 21.16 21.25
CA PRO A 256 1.19 22.40 20.64
C PRO A 256 1.71 22.64 19.22
N LYS A 257 2.85 22.03 18.84
CA LYS A 257 3.45 22.12 17.50
C LYS A 257 2.92 21.05 16.54
N LEU A 258 2.09 20.11 16.99
CA LEU A 258 1.48 19.14 16.09
C LEU A 258 0.49 19.86 15.16
N ALA A 259 0.77 19.81 13.86
CA ALA A 259 -0.08 20.42 12.85
C ALA A 259 -0.95 19.40 12.12
N MET A 260 -0.55 18.14 12.08
CA MET A 260 -1.29 17.10 11.34
C MET A 260 -1.13 15.74 12.01
N LEU A 261 -2.22 14.98 12.06
CA LEU A 261 -2.26 13.57 12.46
C LEU A 261 -2.92 12.75 11.36
N GLN A 262 -2.24 11.71 10.90
CA GLN A 262 -2.71 10.80 9.86
C GLN A 262 -3.05 9.42 10.47
N THR A 263 -4.15 8.82 10.03
CA THR A 263 -4.49 7.40 10.30
C THR A 263 -4.32 6.57 9.02
N PRO A 264 -4.31 5.23 9.06
CA PRO A 264 -4.20 4.38 7.87
C PRO A 264 -5.32 4.63 6.87
N HIS A 265 -5.03 4.47 5.58
CA HIS A 265 -6.07 4.14 4.60
C HIS A 265 -6.29 2.64 4.64
N PHE A 266 -7.45 2.25 5.12
CA PHE A 266 -7.89 0.86 5.12
C PHE A 266 -8.94 0.70 4.02
N PHE A 267 -8.90 -0.41 3.27
CA PHE A 267 -9.87 -0.66 2.20
C PHE A 267 -10.68 -1.89 2.54
N PHE A 268 -12.02 -1.78 2.47
CA PHE A 268 -12.92 -2.91 2.72
C PHE A 268 -13.33 -3.64 1.44
N SER A 269 -12.91 -3.14 0.27
CA SER A 269 -13.03 -3.79 -1.03
C SER A 269 -11.66 -4.23 -1.55
N PRO A 270 -11.59 -5.33 -2.31
CA PRO A 270 -10.34 -5.78 -2.90
C PRO A 270 -9.85 -4.82 -3.98
N ASP A 271 -8.54 -4.64 -4.06
CA ASP A 271 -7.92 -4.03 -5.24
C ASP A 271 -7.90 -5.03 -6.43
N PRO A 272 -7.53 -4.60 -7.66
CA PRO A 272 -7.55 -5.48 -8.82
C PRO A 272 -6.56 -6.65 -8.73
N PHE A 273 -5.46 -6.53 -7.99
CA PHE A 273 -4.55 -7.65 -7.78
C PHE A 273 -5.22 -8.69 -6.90
N GLU A 274 -5.77 -8.27 -5.75
CA GLU A 274 -6.48 -9.16 -4.83
C GLU A 274 -7.66 -9.85 -5.49
N LYS A 275 -8.45 -9.09 -6.26
CA LYS A 275 -9.64 -9.57 -6.95
C LYS A 275 -9.30 -10.54 -8.09
N ASN A 276 -8.34 -10.19 -8.96
CA ASN A 276 -8.05 -10.98 -10.16
C ASN A 276 -7.22 -12.24 -9.83
N LEU A 277 -6.42 -12.18 -8.75
CA LEU A 277 -5.62 -13.30 -8.28
C LEU A 277 -6.30 -14.17 -7.23
N ASP A 278 -7.44 -13.74 -6.69
CA ASP A 278 -8.19 -14.42 -5.62
C ASP A 278 -7.40 -14.49 -4.30
N THR A 279 -6.83 -13.35 -3.89
CA THR A 279 -5.97 -13.23 -2.69
C THR A 279 -6.48 -12.24 -1.65
N PHE A 280 -7.72 -11.75 -1.79
CA PHE A 280 -8.31 -10.80 -0.86
C PHE A 280 -8.36 -11.37 0.56
N ARG A 281 -7.81 -10.63 1.53
CA ARG A 281 -7.68 -11.01 2.96
C ARG A 281 -6.78 -12.22 3.26
N SER A 282 -6.18 -12.86 2.27
CA SER A 282 -5.14 -13.89 2.49
C SER A 282 -3.73 -13.31 2.35
N VAL A 283 -3.54 -12.42 1.37
CA VAL A 283 -2.30 -11.69 1.13
C VAL A 283 -2.54 -10.19 1.41
N PRO A 284 -1.67 -9.51 2.19
CA PRO A 284 -1.79 -8.08 2.41
C PRO A 284 -1.78 -7.28 1.10
N ASN A 285 -2.67 -6.28 1.01
CA ASN A 285 -2.78 -5.45 -0.18
C ASN A 285 -1.55 -4.55 -0.39
N GLU A 286 -1.50 -3.82 -1.51
CA GLU A 286 -0.33 -2.98 -1.80
C GLU A 286 -0.08 -1.88 -0.75
N GLY A 287 -1.16 -1.22 -0.31
CA GLY A 287 -1.09 -0.07 0.59
C GLY A 287 -0.72 -0.44 2.03
N GLU A 288 -0.96 -1.68 2.44
CA GLU A 288 -0.74 -2.13 3.82
C GLU A 288 0.72 -2.00 4.27
N LEU A 289 1.70 -2.19 3.38
CA LEU A 289 3.11 -1.94 3.74
C LEU A 289 3.33 -0.48 4.15
N PHE A 290 2.80 0.44 3.35
CA PHE A 290 3.02 1.87 3.54
C PHE A 290 2.32 2.38 4.80
N TYR A 291 1.04 2.04 4.95
CA TYR A 291 0.24 2.46 6.11
C TYR A 291 0.55 1.64 7.37
N GLY A 292 0.85 0.35 7.26
CA GLY A 292 1.13 -0.50 8.41
C GLY A 292 2.47 -0.21 9.08
N LEU A 293 3.53 -0.13 8.28
CA LEU A 293 4.90 -0.08 8.81
C LEU A 293 5.64 1.22 8.45
N VAL A 294 5.59 1.65 7.18
CA VAL A 294 6.43 2.76 6.71
C VAL A 294 6.01 4.09 7.34
N GLN A 295 4.71 4.38 7.44
CA GLN A 295 4.23 5.61 8.07
C GLN A 295 4.52 5.67 9.58
N ASP A 296 4.43 4.54 10.28
CA ASP A 296 4.84 4.44 11.70
C ASP A 296 6.36 4.59 11.87
N GLY A 297 7.13 4.12 10.88
CA GLY A 297 8.56 4.40 10.75
C GLY A 297 8.87 5.89 10.51
N ASN A 298 8.08 6.56 9.67
CA ASN A 298 8.22 8.00 9.41
C ASN A 298 7.86 8.86 10.63
N ASP A 299 6.92 8.41 11.46
CA ASP A 299 6.54 9.11 12.70
C ASP A 299 7.72 9.21 13.69
N LEU A 300 8.62 8.21 13.74
CA LEU A 300 9.87 8.30 14.49
C LEU A 300 10.69 9.54 14.11
N TRP A 301 10.71 9.85 12.82
CA TRP A 301 11.50 10.92 12.24
C TRP A 301 10.73 12.25 12.12
N ASN A 302 9.51 12.34 12.66
CA ASN A 302 8.61 13.49 12.52
C ASN A 302 8.39 13.85 11.03
N ALA A 303 8.14 12.83 10.22
CA ALA A 303 8.06 12.91 8.77
C ALA A 303 6.81 12.18 8.23
N THR A 304 5.76 12.06 9.05
CA THR A 304 4.50 11.46 8.62
C THR A 304 3.89 12.29 7.49
N PHE A 305 3.49 11.62 6.41
CA PHE A 305 2.84 12.25 5.27
C PHE A 305 1.35 12.43 5.51
N PHE A 306 0.80 13.54 5.01
CA PHE A 306 -0.63 13.65 4.74
C PHE A 306 -0.93 12.88 3.44
N CYS A 307 -1.90 11.98 3.49
CA CYS A 307 -2.28 11.12 2.36
C CYS A 307 -3.63 11.52 1.74
N GLY A 308 -4.05 12.78 1.90
CA GLY A 308 -5.23 13.33 1.25
C GLY A 308 -6.56 12.99 1.94
N SER A 309 -6.61 11.95 2.76
CA SER A 309 -7.81 11.48 3.48
C SER A 309 -7.39 10.86 4.81
N CYS A 310 -8.35 10.66 5.72
CA CYS A 310 -8.17 10.04 7.04
C CYS A 310 -7.16 10.81 7.90
N ALA A 311 -7.24 12.14 7.89
CA ALA A 311 -6.31 13.01 8.60
C ALA A 311 -7.04 14.14 9.34
N ILE A 312 -6.46 14.56 10.46
CA ILE A 312 -6.83 15.76 11.20
C ILE A 312 -5.71 16.78 11.00
N ILE A 313 -6.06 18.01 10.65
CA ILE A 313 -5.12 19.10 10.44
C ILE A 313 -5.54 20.29 11.30
N LYS A 314 -4.58 20.90 12.00
CA LYS A 314 -4.80 22.12 12.77
C LYS A 314 -4.89 23.31 11.80
N ARG A 315 -5.97 24.09 11.88
CA ARG A 315 -6.26 25.16 10.91
C ARG A 315 -5.16 26.23 10.85
N GLY A 316 -4.74 26.77 11.98
CA GLY A 316 -3.75 27.85 12.02
C GLY A 316 -2.45 27.53 11.26
N PRO A 317 -1.76 26.42 11.56
CA PRO A 317 -0.59 25.98 10.79
C PRO A 317 -0.88 25.75 9.30
N LEU A 318 -2.07 25.24 8.95
CA LEU A 318 -2.47 25.03 7.56
C LEU A 318 -2.62 26.36 6.81
N GLU A 319 -3.25 27.36 7.43
CA GLU A 319 -3.39 28.71 6.85
C GLU A 319 -2.02 29.40 6.71
N GLU A 320 -1.09 29.19 7.65
CA GLU A 320 0.26 29.75 7.60
C GLU A 320 1.07 29.22 6.40
N VAL A 321 0.89 27.96 6.00
CA VAL A 321 1.52 27.40 4.78
C VAL A 321 0.78 27.77 3.49
N GLY A 322 -0.28 28.58 3.57
CA GLY A 322 -1.10 29.03 2.45
C GLY A 322 -2.24 28.07 2.08
N GLY A 323 -2.66 27.21 2.99
CA GLY A 323 -3.66 26.17 2.77
C GLY A 323 -3.06 24.86 2.24
N ILE A 324 -3.91 24.05 1.62
CA ILE A 324 -3.51 22.84 0.90
C ILE A 324 -2.67 23.24 -0.33
N ALA A 325 -1.52 22.60 -0.52
CA ALA A 325 -0.60 22.89 -1.62
C ALA A 325 -1.27 22.72 -3.00
N VAL A 326 -0.89 23.51 -3.98
CA VAL A 326 -1.54 23.53 -5.32
C VAL A 326 -0.57 23.36 -6.48
N GLU A 327 0.73 23.29 -6.17
CA GLU A 327 1.82 23.30 -7.14
C GLU A 327 2.06 21.95 -7.80
N THR A 328 1.61 20.86 -7.17
CA THR A 328 1.82 19.48 -7.65
C THR A 328 0.51 18.71 -7.63
N VAL A 329 0.44 17.58 -8.33
CA VAL A 329 -0.75 16.72 -8.38
C VAL A 329 -0.94 15.81 -7.16
N THR A 330 -0.02 15.90 -6.20
CA THR A 330 -0.05 15.23 -4.89
C THR A 330 0.01 16.33 -3.84
N GLU A 331 -1.08 17.10 -3.78
CA GLU A 331 -1.24 18.25 -2.90
C GLU A 331 -1.02 17.90 -1.42
N ASP A 332 -1.38 16.68 -1.08
CA ASP A 332 -1.40 16.14 0.26
C ASP A 332 0.01 16.02 0.84
N ALA A 333 0.86 15.21 0.22
CA ALA A 333 2.23 15.01 0.64
C ALA A 333 3.03 16.32 0.58
N HIS A 334 2.73 17.20 -0.39
CA HIS A 334 3.37 18.52 -0.49
C HIS A 334 2.96 19.44 0.66
N THR A 335 1.71 19.38 1.11
CA THR A 335 1.25 20.14 2.29
C THR A 335 1.98 19.70 3.55
N ALA A 336 2.14 18.38 3.77
CA ALA A 336 2.89 17.86 4.91
C ALA A 336 4.37 18.32 4.89
N LEU A 337 4.99 18.32 3.70
CA LEU A 337 6.35 18.83 3.51
C LEU A 337 6.46 20.30 3.92
N LYS A 338 5.52 21.15 3.48
CA LYS A 338 5.47 22.57 3.83
C LYS A 338 5.31 22.79 5.34
N LEU A 339 4.42 22.04 6.00
CA LEU A 339 4.24 22.09 7.45
C LEU A 339 5.55 21.73 8.18
N ASN A 340 6.21 20.64 7.79
CA ASN A 340 7.47 20.25 8.39
C ASN A 340 8.59 21.28 8.14
N ARG A 341 8.62 21.95 6.98
CA ARG A 341 9.59 23.02 6.68
C ARG A 341 9.43 24.24 7.58
N LEU A 342 8.20 24.59 7.97
CA LEU A 342 7.95 25.63 8.97
C LEU A 342 8.22 25.18 10.41
N GLY A 343 8.66 23.94 10.61
CA GLY A 343 9.03 23.41 11.92
C GLY A 343 7.85 22.84 12.71
N TYR A 344 6.69 22.64 12.07
CA TYR A 344 5.56 21.93 12.66
C TYR A 344 5.80 20.42 12.68
N ASN A 345 5.19 19.76 13.66
CA ASN A 345 5.24 18.31 13.81
C ASN A 345 4.09 17.65 13.04
N THR A 346 4.35 16.45 12.54
CA THR A 346 3.38 15.57 11.90
C THR A 346 3.42 14.23 12.63
N ALA A 347 2.25 13.61 12.85
CA ALA A 347 2.15 12.36 13.60
C ALA A 347 1.35 11.30 12.85
N TYR A 348 1.68 10.04 13.12
CA TYR A 348 0.94 8.88 12.62
C TYR A 348 0.32 8.10 13.78
N LEU A 349 -0.92 7.64 13.60
CA LEU A 349 -1.53 6.68 14.51
C LEU A 349 -1.89 5.44 13.68
N ALA A 350 -1.17 4.33 13.88
CA ALA A 350 -1.34 3.08 13.14
C ALA A 350 -2.61 2.29 13.57
N LEU A 351 -3.76 2.95 13.52
CA LEU A 351 -5.08 2.42 13.89
C LEU A 351 -6.09 2.82 12.80
N PRO A 352 -6.65 1.88 12.02
CA PRO A 352 -7.70 2.21 11.05
C PRO A 352 -8.90 2.84 11.74
N GLN A 353 -9.27 4.05 11.30
CA GLN A 353 -10.41 4.82 11.81
C GLN A 353 -11.31 5.34 10.68
N ALA A 354 -11.04 4.90 9.46
CA ALA A 354 -11.91 5.07 8.31
C ALA A 354 -11.58 3.97 7.30
N ALA A 355 -12.56 3.59 6.48
CA ALA A 355 -12.39 2.56 5.47
C ALA A 355 -12.90 3.04 4.11
N GLY A 356 -12.08 2.87 3.08
CA GLY A 356 -12.31 3.31 1.71
C GLY A 356 -12.67 2.18 0.75
N LEU A 357 -13.00 2.58 -0.48
CA LEU A 357 -13.10 1.69 -1.63
C LEU A 357 -11.77 1.67 -2.39
N ALA A 358 -11.26 0.48 -2.67
CA ALA A 358 -10.15 0.28 -3.60
C ALA A 358 -10.60 0.49 -5.05
N THR A 359 -9.63 0.70 -5.96
CA THR A 359 -9.91 0.82 -7.39
C THR A 359 -10.50 -0.47 -7.96
N GLU A 360 -11.57 -0.38 -8.75
CA GLU A 360 -12.29 -1.57 -9.23
C GLU A 360 -11.62 -2.28 -10.42
N SER A 361 -10.88 -1.56 -11.27
CA SER A 361 -10.20 -2.13 -12.44
C SER A 361 -8.70 -1.86 -12.42
N LEU A 362 -7.94 -2.75 -13.06
CA LEU A 362 -6.50 -2.64 -13.23
C LEU A 362 -6.12 -1.33 -13.92
N SER A 363 -6.89 -0.93 -14.94
CA SER A 363 -6.66 0.34 -15.64
C SER A 363 -6.81 1.57 -14.71
N GLY A 364 -7.83 1.54 -13.83
CA GLY A 364 -8.03 2.57 -12.81
C GLY A 364 -6.91 2.59 -11.77
N HIS A 365 -6.47 1.42 -11.33
CA HIS A 365 -5.35 1.25 -10.40
C HIS A 365 -4.04 1.82 -10.97
N ILE A 366 -3.68 1.43 -12.20
CA ILE A 366 -2.51 1.95 -12.91
C ILE A 366 -2.61 3.48 -13.06
N GLY A 367 -3.79 3.99 -13.46
CA GLY A 367 -4.04 5.43 -13.58
C GLY A 367 -3.81 6.20 -12.27
N GLN A 368 -4.21 5.61 -11.13
CA GLN A 368 -3.96 6.17 -9.81
C GLN A 368 -2.47 6.23 -9.48
N ARG A 369 -1.72 5.15 -9.71
CA ARG A 369 -0.28 5.07 -9.42
C ARG A 369 0.56 5.97 -10.33
N ILE A 370 0.17 6.13 -11.60
CA ILE A 370 0.80 7.11 -12.52
C ILE A 370 0.71 8.52 -11.94
N ARG A 371 -0.44 8.90 -11.38
CA ARG A 371 -0.64 10.23 -10.78
C ARG A 371 0.26 10.44 -9.57
N TRP A 372 0.29 9.47 -8.67
CA TRP A 372 1.14 9.52 -7.47
C TRP A 372 2.62 9.59 -7.81
N ALA A 373 3.07 8.74 -8.75
CA ALA A 373 4.44 8.72 -9.22
C ALA A 373 4.86 10.07 -9.82
N ARG A 374 4.01 10.65 -10.67
CA ARG A 374 4.26 11.98 -11.24
C ARG A 374 4.30 13.05 -10.15
N GLY A 375 3.35 13.07 -9.23
CA GLY A 375 3.27 14.09 -8.18
C GLY A 375 4.49 14.07 -7.27
N MET A 376 4.92 12.88 -6.83
CA MET A 376 6.14 12.74 -6.02
C MET A 376 7.40 13.19 -6.77
N ALA A 377 7.52 12.87 -8.05
CA ALA A 377 8.62 13.37 -8.90
C ALA A 377 8.56 14.90 -9.09
N GLN A 378 7.36 15.49 -9.22
CA GLN A 378 7.19 16.95 -9.27
C GLN A 378 7.65 17.59 -7.97
N ILE A 379 7.26 17.07 -6.79
CA ILE A 379 7.73 17.59 -5.50
C ILE A 379 9.25 17.49 -5.43
N PHE A 380 9.84 16.33 -5.76
CA PHE A 380 11.29 16.15 -5.74
C PHE A 380 12.04 17.18 -6.59
N ARG A 381 11.46 17.54 -7.75
CA ARG A 381 12.04 18.49 -8.70
C ARG A 381 11.82 19.96 -8.32
N THR A 382 10.68 20.29 -7.73
CA THR A 382 10.23 21.68 -7.48
C THR A 382 10.46 22.14 -6.04
N ASP A 383 10.31 21.25 -5.08
CA ASP A 383 10.47 21.49 -3.64
C ASP A 383 11.38 20.41 -3.02
N ASN A 384 12.65 20.41 -3.47
CA ASN A 384 13.60 19.35 -3.17
C ASN A 384 13.85 19.19 -1.65
N PRO A 385 13.60 18.00 -1.06
CA PRO A 385 13.75 17.78 0.38
C PRO A 385 15.21 17.74 0.84
N LEU A 386 16.17 17.42 -0.04
CA LEU A 386 17.59 17.35 0.31
C LEU A 386 18.26 18.71 0.41
N LEU A 387 17.91 19.64 -0.49
CA LEU A 387 18.59 20.93 -0.60
C LEU A 387 17.81 22.09 0.03
N GLY A 388 16.48 21.98 0.14
CA GLY A 388 15.66 23.06 0.71
C GLY A 388 15.86 23.24 2.22
N LYS A 389 15.59 24.44 2.76
CA LYS A 389 15.74 24.76 4.19
C LYS A 389 14.56 24.22 5.04
N GLY A 390 14.72 24.18 6.36
CA GLY A 390 13.62 23.88 7.30
C GLY A 390 13.42 22.42 7.71
N LEU A 391 14.10 21.46 7.05
CA LEU A 391 14.00 20.04 7.39
C LEU A 391 15.21 19.51 8.17
N LYS A 392 14.93 18.65 9.15
CA LYS A 392 15.93 17.84 9.86
C LYS A 392 16.38 16.67 8.99
N LEU A 393 17.58 16.14 9.22
CA LEU A 393 18.15 15.06 8.41
C LEU A 393 17.20 13.84 8.27
N GLY A 394 16.60 13.38 9.36
CA GLY A 394 15.64 12.27 9.32
C GLY A 394 14.45 12.54 8.41
N GLN A 395 13.86 13.74 8.50
CA GLN A 395 12.79 14.17 7.60
C GLN A 395 13.26 14.17 6.14
N ARG A 396 14.44 14.72 5.85
CA ARG A 396 15.00 14.75 4.49
C ARG A 396 15.11 13.35 3.90
N LEU A 397 15.59 12.38 4.68
CA LEU A 397 15.76 11.00 4.24
C LEU A 397 14.42 10.27 4.06
N CYS A 398 13.43 10.53 4.92
CA CYS A 398 12.07 9.99 4.77
C CYS A 398 11.38 10.53 3.50
N TYR A 399 11.40 11.85 3.29
CA TYR A 399 10.85 12.47 2.08
C TYR A 399 11.60 12.01 0.83
N LEU A 400 12.94 11.91 0.89
CA LEU A 400 13.74 11.37 -0.21
C LEU A 400 13.29 9.94 -0.55
N ASN A 401 13.13 9.07 0.45
CA ASN A 401 12.75 7.68 0.18
C ASN A 401 11.37 7.58 -0.48
N ALA A 402 10.38 8.33 0.03
CA ALA A 402 9.04 8.34 -0.55
C ALA A 402 9.04 8.82 -2.01
N MET A 403 9.89 9.81 -2.34
CA MET A 403 10.02 10.30 -3.71
C MET A 403 10.76 9.30 -4.60
N LEU A 404 11.88 8.76 -4.13
CA LEU A 404 12.68 7.79 -4.88
C LEU A 404 11.92 6.48 -5.11
N HIS A 405 11.04 6.06 -4.19
CA HIS A 405 10.25 4.84 -4.34
C HIS A 405 9.57 4.75 -5.72
N PHE A 406 9.03 5.84 -6.26
CA PHE A 406 8.37 5.83 -7.57
C PHE A 406 9.30 5.76 -8.79
N PHE A 407 10.63 5.80 -8.60
CA PHE A 407 11.62 5.70 -9.69
C PHE A 407 11.97 4.26 -10.06
N TYR A 408 11.36 3.25 -9.42
CA TYR A 408 11.68 1.84 -9.67
C TYR A 408 11.36 1.38 -11.11
N GLY A 409 10.53 2.11 -11.85
CA GLY A 409 10.05 1.68 -13.16
C GLY A 409 11.17 1.34 -14.15
N LEU A 410 12.23 2.16 -14.21
CA LEU A 410 13.38 1.88 -15.08
C LEU A 410 14.26 0.72 -14.53
N PRO A 411 14.73 0.76 -13.26
CA PRO A 411 15.46 -0.34 -12.65
C PRO A 411 14.77 -1.71 -12.77
N ARG A 412 13.44 -1.76 -12.56
CA ARG A 412 12.64 -2.99 -12.66
C ARG A 412 12.69 -3.58 -14.06
N LEU A 413 12.57 -2.77 -15.11
CA LEU A 413 12.71 -3.22 -16.50
C LEU A 413 14.14 -3.68 -16.83
N VAL A 414 15.15 -3.01 -16.28
CA VAL A 414 16.56 -3.44 -16.40
C VAL A 414 16.74 -4.82 -15.79
N PHE A 415 16.28 -5.07 -14.55
CA PHE A 415 16.39 -6.39 -13.92
C PHE A 415 15.64 -7.50 -14.67
N LEU A 416 14.46 -7.20 -15.21
CA LEU A 416 13.68 -8.17 -16.00
C LEU A 416 14.31 -8.53 -17.36
N THR A 417 15.30 -7.76 -17.82
CA THR A 417 15.94 -7.93 -19.13
C THR A 417 17.44 -8.18 -19.06
N ALA A 418 18.08 -7.96 -17.91
CA ALA A 418 19.53 -8.07 -17.75
C ALA A 418 20.11 -9.42 -18.18
N PRO A 419 19.51 -10.59 -17.85
CA PRO A 419 20.04 -11.87 -18.33
C PRO A 419 20.00 -12.02 -19.86
N LEU A 420 19.08 -11.32 -20.53
CA LEU A 420 18.91 -11.39 -21.98
C LEU A 420 20.08 -10.75 -22.73
N ALA A 421 20.82 -9.84 -22.09
CA ALA A 421 22.03 -9.24 -22.65
C ALA A 421 23.06 -10.32 -23.01
N TYR A 422 23.28 -11.28 -22.10
CA TYR A 422 24.17 -12.41 -22.35
C TYR A 422 23.52 -13.45 -23.28
N LEU A 423 22.25 -13.81 -23.04
CA LEU A 423 21.59 -14.89 -23.80
C LEU A 423 21.41 -14.56 -25.28
N PHE A 424 21.12 -13.31 -25.64
CA PHE A 424 20.95 -12.91 -27.05
C PHE A 424 22.22 -12.37 -27.69
N PHE A 425 22.99 -11.55 -26.97
CA PHE A 425 24.10 -10.81 -27.56
C PHE A 425 25.49 -11.31 -27.11
N GLY A 426 25.54 -12.27 -26.20
CA GLY A 426 26.80 -12.71 -25.58
C GLY A 426 27.46 -11.61 -24.73
N ALA A 427 26.71 -10.55 -24.37
CA ALA A 427 27.25 -9.42 -23.64
C ALA A 427 27.55 -9.80 -22.19
N GLN A 428 28.79 -9.59 -21.75
CA GLN A 428 29.25 -9.93 -20.41
C GLN A 428 29.00 -8.76 -19.45
N ILE A 429 27.84 -8.78 -18.80
CA ILE A 429 27.42 -7.75 -17.83
C ILE A 429 28.09 -7.86 -16.45
N PHE A 430 28.83 -8.95 -16.22
CA PHE A 430 29.77 -9.14 -15.11
C PHE A 430 31.11 -9.61 -15.67
N GLN A 431 32.19 -8.89 -15.34
CA GLN A 431 33.56 -9.32 -15.65
C GLN A 431 34.12 -10.14 -14.49
N ALA A 432 33.50 -11.30 -14.24
CA ALA A 432 33.86 -12.22 -13.17
C ALA A 432 33.37 -13.63 -13.47
N GLU A 433 33.99 -14.64 -12.85
CA GLU A 433 33.52 -16.01 -12.95
C GLU A 433 32.14 -16.20 -12.29
N ALA A 434 31.33 -17.07 -12.87
CA ALA A 434 29.99 -17.43 -12.43
C ALA A 434 29.89 -17.72 -10.91
N LEU A 435 30.79 -18.54 -10.38
CA LEU A 435 30.79 -18.90 -8.96
C LEU A 435 31.12 -17.71 -8.04
N LEU A 436 32.03 -16.83 -8.48
CA LEU A 436 32.39 -15.63 -7.73
C LEU A 436 31.21 -14.65 -7.68
N ILE A 437 30.50 -14.47 -8.80
CA ILE A 437 29.27 -13.67 -8.84
C ILE A 437 28.28 -14.17 -7.80
N MET A 438 28.03 -15.49 -7.77
CA MET A 438 27.09 -16.09 -6.82
C MET A 438 27.55 -15.94 -5.36
N ALA A 439 28.84 -16.09 -5.09
CA ALA A 439 29.42 -15.97 -3.75
C ALA A 439 29.29 -14.56 -3.16
N TYR A 440 29.16 -13.52 -3.98
CA TYR A 440 28.94 -12.14 -3.52
C TYR A 440 27.48 -11.69 -3.62
N ALA A 441 26.74 -12.10 -4.67
CA ALA A 441 25.35 -11.67 -4.90
C ALA A 441 24.33 -12.40 -4.01
N LEU A 442 24.39 -13.72 -3.91
CA LEU A 442 23.45 -14.51 -3.10
C LEU A 442 23.40 -14.10 -1.62
N PRO A 443 24.54 -13.86 -0.91
CA PRO A 443 24.52 -13.45 0.49
C PRO A 443 23.70 -12.18 0.70
N HIS A 444 23.94 -11.17 -0.15
CA HIS A 444 23.22 -9.91 -0.13
C HIS A 444 21.72 -10.15 -0.30
N ILE A 445 21.33 -10.86 -1.36
CA ILE A 445 19.92 -11.09 -1.70
C ILE A 445 19.19 -11.88 -0.61
N LEU A 446 19.78 -12.97 -0.12
CA LEU A 446 19.15 -13.82 0.87
C LEU A 446 19.04 -13.13 2.24
N ILE A 447 20.09 -12.46 2.71
CA ILE A 447 20.07 -11.78 4.01
C ILE A 447 19.11 -10.58 3.95
N ALA A 448 19.11 -9.81 2.87
CA ALA A 448 18.14 -8.72 2.68
C ALA A 448 16.69 -9.24 2.62
N SER A 449 16.44 -10.34 1.89
CA SER A 449 15.11 -10.97 1.81
C SER A 449 14.63 -11.46 3.18
N VAL A 450 15.45 -12.21 3.93
CA VAL A 450 15.08 -12.71 5.27
C VAL A 450 14.87 -11.57 6.26
N THR A 451 15.71 -10.53 6.19
CA THR A 451 15.59 -9.35 7.05
C THR A 451 14.31 -8.58 6.76
N ASN A 452 14.01 -8.32 5.47
CA ASN A 452 12.77 -7.67 5.07
C ASN A 452 11.56 -8.51 5.47
N SER A 453 11.52 -9.81 5.15
CA SER A 453 10.45 -10.73 5.57
C SER A 453 10.19 -10.66 7.09
N THR A 454 11.24 -10.53 7.90
CA THR A 454 11.09 -10.43 9.37
C THR A 454 10.51 -9.07 9.80
N ILE A 455 10.88 -7.98 9.14
CA ILE A 455 10.45 -6.62 9.47
C ILE A 455 9.03 -6.33 8.94
N GLN A 456 8.78 -6.67 7.68
CA GLN A 456 7.59 -6.28 6.94
C GLN A 456 6.59 -7.40 6.68
N GLY A 457 6.92 -8.66 7.02
CA GLY A 457 6.16 -9.85 6.64
C GLY A 457 4.70 -9.91 7.10
N ARG A 458 4.27 -9.03 8.01
CA ARG A 458 2.86 -8.86 8.39
C ARG A 458 2.05 -8.03 7.40
N PHE A 459 2.72 -7.14 6.67
CA PHE A 459 2.12 -6.15 5.78
C PHE A 459 2.56 -6.30 4.33
N ARG A 460 3.59 -7.12 4.06
CA ARG A 460 4.04 -7.45 2.72
C ARG A 460 4.71 -8.81 2.68
N HIS A 461 4.16 -9.72 1.89
CA HIS A 461 4.78 -11.02 1.62
C HIS A 461 5.93 -10.89 0.62
N SER A 462 6.89 -11.79 0.70
CA SER A 462 8.06 -11.84 -0.18
C SER A 462 7.64 -12.04 -1.64
N PHE A 463 8.42 -11.56 -2.61
CA PHE A 463 8.18 -11.69 -4.07
C PHE A 463 6.95 -10.96 -4.63
N TRP A 464 5.97 -10.60 -3.79
CA TRP A 464 4.80 -9.86 -4.22
C TRP A 464 5.14 -8.44 -4.68
N ASN A 465 6.11 -7.78 -4.03
CA ASN A 465 6.56 -6.45 -4.45
C ASN A 465 7.04 -6.44 -5.90
N GLU A 466 7.73 -7.50 -6.31
CA GLU A 466 8.23 -7.69 -7.67
C GLU A 466 7.10 -7.85 -8.68
N VAL A 467 5.98 -8.49 -8.31
CA VAL A 467 4.78 -8.56 -9.16
C VAL A 467 4.11 -7.20 -9.30
N TYR A 468 3.84 -6.50 -8.19
CA TYR A 468 3.25 -5.15 -8.20
C TYR A 468 4.09 -4.17 -9.04
N GLU A 469 5.40 -4.11 -8.76
CA GLU A 469 6.29 -3.23 -9.49
C GLU A 469 6.42 -3.61 -10.97
N SER A 470 6.41 -4.89 -11.33
CA SER A 470 6.52 -5.31 -12.74
C SER A 470 5.30 -4.89 -13.57
N VAL A 471 4.09 -4.96 -12.99
CA VAL A 471 2.86 -4.48 -13.63
C VAL A 471 2.93 -2.96 -13.86
N LEU A 472 3.43 -2.21 -12.89
CA LEU A 472 3.43 -0.73 -12.90
C LEU A 472 4.63 -0.11 -13.62
N ALA A 473 5.77 -0.81 -13.69
CA ALA A 473 7.07 -0.26 -14.08
C ALA A 473 7.04 0.50 -15.42
N TRP A 474 6.47 -0.12 -16.45
CA TRP A 474 6.36 0.50 -17.78
C TRP A 474 5.53 1.80 -17.77
N TYR A 475 4.46 1.82 -16.97
CA TYR A 475 3.49 2.90 -16.94
C TYR A 475 3.97 4.10 -16.15
N ILE A 476 4.70 3.89 -15.05
CA ILE A 476 5.19 4.98 -14.19
C ILE A 476 6.53 5.56 -14.64
N MET A 477 7.36 4.77 -15.35
CA MET A 477 8.71 5.18 -15.77
C MET A 477 8.68 6.48 -16.55
N ARG A 478 7.84 6.57 -17.59
CA ARG A 478 7.78 7.77 -18.46
C ARG A 478 7.30 9.03 -17.71
N PRO A 479 6.18 9.00 -16.96
CA PRO A 479 5.73 10.15 -16.16
C PRO A 479 6.80 10.67 -15.19
N VAL A 480 7.49 9.78 -14.48
CA VAL A 480 8.51 10.16 -13.49
C VAL A 480 9.72 10.81 -14.15
N LEU A 481 10.25 10.21 -15.22
CA LEU A 481 11.37 10.78 -15.97
C LEU A 481 11.01 12.13 -16.61
N LEU A 482 9.79 12.24 -17.17
CA LEU A 482 9.31 13.50 -17.76
C LEU A 482 9.17 14.59 -16.69
N ALA A 483 8.64 14.29 -15.51
CA ALA A 483 8.49 15.24 -14.43
C ALA A 483 9.84 15.81 -13.93
N MET A 484 10.92 15.01 -14.02
CA MET A 484 12.27 15.48 -13.69
C MET A 484 12.82 16.48 -14.70
N VAL A 485 12.49 16.31 -15.99
CA VAL A 485 12.89 17.23 -17.06
C VAL A 485 12.02 18.48 -17.05
N ASN A 486 10.70 18.31 -17.04
CA ASN A 486 9.74 19.40 -16.97
C ASN A 486 8.52 18.99 -16.13
N PRO A 487 8.41 19.50 -14.88
CA PRO A 487 7.34 19.12 -13.97
C PRO A 487 5.97 19.62 -14.40
N LYS A 488 5.89 20.58 -15.35
CA LYS A 488 4.61 21.12 -15.84
C LYS A 488 3.99 20.29 -16.96
N LEU A 489 4.73 19.34 -17.55
CA LEU A 489 4.25 18.53 -18.67
C LEU A 489 3.48 17.29 -18.21
N GLY A 490 2.39 17.00 -18.92
CA GLY A 490 1.50 15.87 -18.69
C GLY A 490 0.12 16.31 -18.22
N LYS A 491 -0.93 15.70 -18.81
CA LYS A 491 -2.32 15.93 -18.39
C LYS A 491 -2.76 14.89 -17.37
N PHE A 492 -3.77 15.23 -16.57
CA PHE A 492 -4.45 14.30 -15.67
C PHE A 492 -5.93 14.28 -16.00
N ASN A 493 -6.51 13.10 -16.12
CA ASN A 493 -7.96 12.92 -16.12
C ASN A 493 -8.36 12.26 -14.82
N VAL A 494 -9.42 12.76 -14.18
CA VAL A 494 -9.98 12.19 -12.96
C VAL A 494 -10.33 10.72 -13.22
N THR A 495 -9.82 9.83 -12.36
CA THR A 495 -10.11 8.41 -12.45
C THR A 495 -11.57 8.21 -12.08
N ALA A 496 -12.34 7.50 -12.91
CA ALA A 496 -13.71 7.14 -12.54
C ALA A 496 -13.67 6.25 -11.28
N LYS A 497 -14.48 6.61 -10.27
CA LYS A 497 -14.76 5.78 -9.11
C LYS A 497 -16.20 5.26 -9.26
N GLY A 498 -16.39 3.94 -9.14
CA GLY A 498 -17.68 3.29 -9.35
C GLY A 498 -17.81 2.65 -10.74
N GLY A 499 -18.37 1.44 -10.77
CA GLY A 499 -18.52 0.63 -11.98
C GLY A 499 -18.67 -0.86 -11.67
N VAL A 500 -19.32 -1.61 -12.57
CA VAL A 500 -19.52 -3.05 -12.42
C VAL A 500 -18.85 -3.75 -13.61
N ILE A 501 -17.97 -4.71 -13.34
CA ILE A 501 -17.42 -5.58 -14.38
C ILE A 501 -18.41 -6.73 -14.61
N ASP A 502 -19.36 -6.52 -15.51
CA ASP A 502 -20.46 -7.45 -15.77
C ASP A 502 -20.00 -8.82 -16.29
N GLN A 503 -18.88 -8.85 -17.02
CA GLN A 503 -18.29 -10.06 -17.59
C GLN A 503 -16.78 -10.08 -17.40
N SER A 504 -16.23 -11.26 -17.11
CA SER A 504 -14.78 -11.45 -17.04
C SER A 504 -14.15 -11.26 -18.42
N TYR A 505 -13.06 -10.51 -18.50
CA TYR A 505 -12.32 -10.28 -19.73
C TYR A 505 -10.81 -10.23 -19.48
N PHE A 506 -10.02 -10.32 -20.54
CA PHE A 506 -8.58 -10.16 -20.46
C PHE A 506 -8.18 -8.78 -21.01
N ASP A 507 -7.58 -7.93 -20.16
CA ASP A 507 -7.19 -6.57 -20.56
C ASP A 507 -5.90 -6.58 -21.39
N TRP A 508 -6.02 -6.85 -22.69
CA TRP A 508 -4.88 -6.86 -23.62
C TRP A 508 -4.10 -5.55 -23.69
N LYS A 509 -4.79 -4.42 -23.46
CA LYS A 509 -4.16 -3.09 -23.56
C LYS A 509 -3.25 -2.86 -22.37
N MET A 510 -3.69 -3.20 -21.16
CA MET A 510 -2.87 -3.15 -19.96
C MET A 510 -1.83 -4.28 -19.96
N ALA A 511 -2.14 -5.44 -20.56
CA ALA A 511 -1.25 -6.59 -20.56
C ALA A 511 0.00 -6.47 -21.44
N ARG A 512 -0.05 -5.63 -22.47
CA ARG A 512 0.94 -5.60 -23.55
C ARG A 512 2.40 -5.48 -23.08
N PRO A 513 2.79 -4.56 -22.16
CA PRO A 513 4.19 -4.40 -21.81
C PRO A 513 4.81 -5.65 -21.16
N TYR A 514 4.11 -6.27 -20.22
CA TYR A 514 4.62 -7.45 -19.52
C TYR A 514 4.40 -8.76 -20.30
N ILE A 515 3.48 -8.81 -21.28
CA ILE A 515 3.48 -9.87 -22.30
C ILE A 515 4.76 -9.80 -23.15
N VAL A 516 5.19 -8.59 -23.55
CA VAL A 516 6.44 -8.42 -24.32
C VAL A 516 7.64 -8.85 -23.49
N VAL A 517 7.73 -8.43 -22.23
CA VAL A 517 8.83 -8.85 -21.33
C VAL A 517 8.82 -10.37 -21.11
N LEU A 518 7.64 -10.97 -20.91
CA LEU A 518 7.49 -12.42 -20.78
C LEU A 518 7.97 -13.14 -22.05
N ALA A 519 7.54 -12.69 -23.23
CA ALA A 519 7.94 -13.28 -24.50
C ALA A 519 9.47 -13.19 -24.72
N LEU A 520 10.06 -12.03 -24.41
CA LEU A 520 11.51 -11.85 -24.48
C LEU A 520 12.26 -12.81 -23.54
N ASN A 521 11.77 -13.02 -22.32
CA ASN A 521 12.39 -13.98 -21.40
C ASN A 521 12.21 -15.43 -21.85
N VAL A 522 11.05 -15.81 -22.40
CA VAL A 522 10.84 -17.15 -23.00
C VAL A 522 11.80 -17.37 -24.18
N LEU A 523 11.95 -16.39 -25.07
CA LEU A 523 12.93 -16.45 -26.16
C LEU A 523 14.38 -16.52 -25.62
N GLY A 524 14.67 -15.83 -24.51
CA GLY A 524 15.95 -15.90 -23.82
C GLY A 524 16.27 -17.31 -23.33
N VAL A 525 15.29 -18.02 -22.74
CA VAL A 525 15.45 -19.43 -22.35
C VAL A 525 15.77 -20.29 -23.57
N LEU A 526 15.03 -20.12 -24.68
CA LEU A 526 15.30 -20.88 -25.90
C LEU A 526 16.70 -20.61 -26.45
N ALA A 527 17.16 -19.35 -26.45
CA ALA A 527 18.50 -18.98 -26.85
C ALA A 527 19.58 -19.58 -25.93
N GLY A 528 19.36 -19.60 -24.62
CA GLY A 528 20.26 -20.22 -23.65
C GLY A 528 20.35 -21.74 -23.80
N LEU A 529 19.22 -22.42 -24.02
CA LEU A 529 19.19 -23.86 -24.30
C LEU A 529 19.89 -24.19 -25.62
N TRP A 530 19.69 -23.36 -26.65
CA TRP A 530 20.41 -23.50 -27.91
C TRP A 530 21.92 -23.36 -27.72
N LYS A 531 22.38 -22.35 -26.96
CA LYS A 531 23.80 -22.20 -26.61
C LYS A 531 24.36 -23.44 -25.91
N LEU A 532 23.67 -23.98 -24.90
CA LEU A 532 24.13 -25.19 -24.20
C LEU A 532 24.23 -26.42 -25.12
N GLY A 533 23.37 -26.53 -26.14
CA GLY A 533 23.34 -27.67 -27.04
C GLY A 533 24.28 -27.57 -28.25
N PHE A 534 24.59 -26.35 -28.69
CA PHE A 534 25.22 -26.12 -30.00
C PHE A 534 26.46 -25.22 -29.99
N ASP A 535 26.75 -24.52 -28.88
CA ASP A 535 27.92 -23.64 -28.75
C ASP A 535 28.99 -24.34 -27.87
N PRO A 536 30.03 -24.95 -28.46
CA PRO A 536 31.02 -25.73 -27.71
C PRO A 536 31.96 -24.86 -26.86
N GLU A 537 32.02 -23.55 -27.12
CA GLU A 537 32.90 -22.62 -26.39
C GLU A 537 32.17 -21.94 -25.22
N VAL A 538 30.87 -22.24 -25.02
CA VAL A 538 30.07 -21.54 -24.02
C VAL A 538 30.40 -21.98 -22.60
N SER A 539 30.53 -21.01 -21.70
CA SER A 539 30.62 -21.28 -20.26
C SER A 539 29.27 -21.78 -19.73
N VAL A 540 29.18 -23.09 -19.48
CA VAL A 540 27.97 -23.75 -18.95
C VAL A 540 27.47 -23.05 -17.68
N ALA A 541 28.36 -22.75 -16.74
CA ALA A 541 28.00 -22.09 -15.48
C ALA A 541 27.39 -20.69 -15.70
N THR A 542 27.93 -19.92 -16.65
CA THR A 542 27.44 -18.58 -16.98
C THR A 542 26.05 -18.64 -17.62
N VAL A 543 25.84 -19.58 -18.55
CA VAL A 543 24.52 -19.79 -19.16
C VAL A 543 23.50 -20.23 -18.11
N LEU A 544 23.86 -21.16 -17.23
CA LEU A 544 22.97 -21.64 -16.17
C LEU A 544 22.52 -20.53 -15.22
N ILE A 545 23.43 -19.66 -14.77
CA ILE A 545 23.06 -18.52 -13.91
C ILE A 545 22.06 -17.60 -14.62
N ASN A 546 22.32 -17.25 -15.88
CA ASN A 546 21.42 -16.40 -16.66
C ASN A 546 20.07 -17.09 -16.87
N LEU A 547 20.04 -18.38 -17.17
CA LEU A 547 18.81 -19.17 -17.29
C LEU A 547 18.02 -19.22 -15.98
N THR A 548 18.67 -19.36 -14.83
CA THR A 548 18.01 -19.31 -13.52
C THR A 548 17.31 -17.96 -13.31
N TRP A 549 18.01 -16.85 -13.57
CA TRP A 549 17.41 -15.51 -13.47
C TRP A 549 16.29 -15.28 -14.49
N THR A 550 16.46 -15.73 -15.73
CA THR A 550 15.41 -15.65 -16.76
C THR A 550 14.18 -16.47 -16.37
N PHE A 551 14.35 -17.65 -15.77
CA PHE A 551 13.22 -18.45 -15.28
C PHE A 551 12.47 -17.73 -14.15
N TYR A 552 13.21 -17.14 -13.21
CA TYR A 552 12.62 -16.27 -12.17
C TYR A 552 11.84 -15.10 -12.80
N ASN A 553 12.41 -14.42 -13.80
CA ASN A 553 11.74 -13.34 -14.52
C ASN A 553 10.47 -13.81 -15.26
N ILE A 554 10.46 -15.03 -15.80
CA ILE A 554 9.26 -15.64 -16.40
C ILE A 554 8.17 -15.81 -15.36
N VAL A 555 8.50 -16.32 -14.16
CA VAL A 555 7.53 -16.49 -13.08
C VAL A 555 6.89 -15.15 -12.70
N ILE A 556 7.69 -14.12 -12.43
CA ILE A 556 7.20 -12.78 -12.06
C ILE A 556 6.39 -12.14 -13.20
N SER A 557 6.87 -12.22 -14.43
CA SER A 557 6.17 -11.64 -15.59
C SER A 557 4.86 -12.38 -15.88
N ALA A 558 4.83 -13.70 -15.72
CA ALA A 558 3.61 -14.48 -15.88
C ALA A 558 2.59 -14.20 -14.77
N ALA A 559 3.04 -13.98 -13.52
CA ALA A 559 2.17 -13.55 -12.44
C ALA A 559 1.60 -12.15 -12.72
N SER A 560 2.42 -11.24 -13.25
CA SER A 560 1.99 -9.92 -13.73
C SER A 560 0.94 -10.03 -14.85
N VAL A 561 1.09 -10.99 -15.76
CA VAL A 561 0.08 -11.31 -16.79
C VAL A 561 -1.25 -11.77 -16.18
N ALA A 562 -1.21 -12.57 -15.11
CA ALA A 562 -2.42 -13.07 -14.46
C ALA A 562 -3.30 -11.95 -13.91
N VAL A 563 -2.71 -10.85 -13.44
CA VAL A 563 -3.43 -9.67 -12.92
C VAL A 563 -4.31 -9.02 -14.00
N ALA A 564 -3.96 -9.17 -15.28
CA ALA A 564 -4.73 -8.61 -16.40
C ALA A 564 -6.04 -9.34 -16.70
N ALA A 565 -6.26 -10.50 -16.10
CA ALA A 565 -7.50 -11.25 -16.23
C ALA A 565 -8.54 -10.69 -15.25
N GLU A 566 -9.31 -9.70 -15.70
CA GLU A 566 -10.34 -9.04 -14.90
C GLU A 566 -11.45 -10.03 -14.53
N ALA A 567 -11.59 -10.26 -13.23
CA ALA A 567 -12.65 -11.10 -12.68
C ALA A 567 -14.00 -10.37 -12.75
N ARG A 568 -15.05 -11.14 -13.02
CA ARG A 568 -16.43 -10.66 -13.02
C ARG A 568 -16.79 -10.16 -11.61
N GLN A 569 -17.30 -8.94 -11.53
CA GLN A 569 -17.81 -8.37 -10.30
C GLN A 569 -19.33 -8.27 -10.40
N ILE A 570 -20.05 -9.14 -9.68
CA ILE A 570 -21.52 -9.21 -9.72
C ILE A 570 -22.15 -8.17 -8.78
N ARG A 571 -21.42 -7.77 -7.72
CA ARG A 571 -21.93 -6.88 -6.68
C ARG A 571 -21.47 -5.45 -6.95
N ALA A 572 -22.42 -4.53 -7.04
CA ALA A 572 -22.15 -3.09 -7.12
C ALA A 572 -21.56 -2.54 -5.82
N GLU A 573 -21.93 -3.12 -4.67
CA GLU A 573 -21.43 -2.73 -3.35
C GLU A 573 -20.63 -3.87 -2.70
N PRO A 574 -19.40 -3.59 -2.23
CA PRO A 574 -18.66 -4.50 -1.37
C PRO A 574 -19.42 -4.77 -0.06
N ARG A 575 -19.33 -6.01 0.42
CA ARG A 575 -19.89 -6.40 1.72
C ARG A 575 -18.80 -6.46 2.79
N VAL A 576 -19.14 -6.07 4.00
CA VAL A 576 -18.27 -6.08 5.17
C VAL A 576 -18.69 -7.24 6.07
N TYR A 577 -17.77 -8.16 6.33
CA TYR A 577 -17.99 -9.24 7.29
C TYR A 577 -17.96 -8.71 8.71
N ALA A 578 -19.00 -9.02 9.48
CA ALA A 578 -19.09 -8.71 10.90
C ALA A 578 -20.16 -9.58 11.57
N GLU A 579 -19.87 -10.03 12.79
CA GLU A 579 -20.81 -10.80 13.62
C GLU A 579 -21.51 -9.92 14.65
N LEU A 580 -22.54 -9.21 14.21
CA LEU A 580 -23.35 -8.32 15.04
C LEU A 580 -24.58 -9.06 15.60
N PRO A 581 -24.99 -8.79 16.84
CA PRO A 581 -26.26 -9.28 17.36
C PRO A 581 -27.43 -8.74 16.51
N ALA A 582 -28.32 -9.63 16.11
CA ALA A 582 -29.49 -9.28 15.30
C ALA A 582 -30.73 -10.09 15.72
N ALA A 583 -31.90 -9.61 15.34
CA ALA A 583 -33.13 -10.39 15.43
C ALA A 583 -33.98 -10.20 14.17
N LEU A 584 -34.71 -11.24 13.78
CA LEU A 584 -35.67 -11.20 12.68
C LEU A 584 -37.08 -11.26 13.25
N SER A 585 -37.90 -10.25 13.00
CA SER A 585 -39.34 -10.30 13.29
C SER A 585 -40.10 -10.66 12.03
N LEU A 586 -40.71 -11.84 12.04
CA LEU A 586 -41.48 -12.39 10.93
C LEU A 586 -42.93 -11.90 10.96
N ALA A 587 -43.62 -11.97 9.81
CA ALA A 587 -45.02 -11.54 9.70
C ALA A 587 -45.98 -12.35 10.60
N ASN A 588 -45.60 -13.58 10.97
CA ASN A 588 -46.37 -14.43 11.89
C ASN A 588 -46.18 -14.07 13.39
N GLY A 589 -45.44 -12.99 13.69
CA GLY A 589 -45.16 -12.53 15.06
C GLY A 589 -44.00 -13.26 15.75
N LYS A 590 -43.39 -14.27 15.11
CA LYS A 590 -42.22 -14.95 15.65
C LYS A 590 -40.98 -14.06 15.52
N THR A 591 -40.21 -13.98 16.60
CA THR A 591 -38.88 -13.35 16.58
C THR A 591 -37.81 -14.43 16.62
N ILE A 592 -36.83 -14.34 15.73
CA ILE A 592 -35.68 -15.24 15.66
C ILE A 592 -34.44 -14.44 16.05
N VAL A 593 -33.83 -14.77 17.18
CA VAL A 593 -32.56 -14.18 17.60
C VAL A 593 -31.43 -14.84 16.79
N CYS A 594 -30.57 -14.02 16.19
CA CYS A 594 -29.56 -14.46 15.25
C CYS A 594 -28.32 -13.56 15.28
N ARG A 595 -27.38 -13.80 14.37
CA ARG A 595 -26.20 -12.94 14.18
C ARG A 595 -26.04 -12.60 12.71
N THR A 596 -25.44 -11.45 12.42
CA THR A 596 -25.05 -11.12 11.06
C THR A 596 -23.81 -11.92 10.65
N ASN A 597 -23.66 -12.19 9.35
CA ASN A 597 -22.42 -12.69 8.75
C ASN A 597 -21.67 -11.54 8.05
N ASP A 598 -22.43 -10.75 7.30
CA ASP A 598 -21.94 -9.61 6.53
C ASP A 598 -23.03 -8.56 6.35
N PHE A 599 -22.65 -7.33 6.00
CA PHE A 599 -23.56 -6.24 5.67
C PHE A 599 -23.05 -5.38 4.51
N SER A 600 -23.96 -4.67 3.84
CA SER A 600 -23.69 -3.56 2.93
C SER A 600 -24.76 -2.48 3.12
N GLN A 601 -24.73 -1.41 2.31
CA GLN A 601 -25.78 -0.37 2.40
C GLN A 601 -27.16 -0.92 2.02
N ARG A 602 -27.20 -1.88 1.08
CA ARG A 602 -28.44 -2.43 0.54
C ARG A 602 -28.89 -3.75 1.15
N GLY A 603 -28.03 -4.49 1.83
CA GLY A 603 -28.45 -5.79 2.35
C GLY A 603 -27.57 -6.34 3.45
N ILE A 604 -28.03 -7.44 4.04
CA ILE A 604 -27.40 -8.07 5.20
C ILE A 604 -27.46 -9.58 5.07
N GLY A 605 -26.35 -10.26 5.39
CA GLY A 605 -26.29 -11.69 5.55
C GLY A 605 -26.52 -12.06 7.01
N ILE A 606 -27.36 -13.06 7.28
CA ILE A 606 -27.70 -13.52 8.62
C ILE A 606 -27.36 -15.01 8.75
N ALA A 607 -26.76 -15.38 9.89
CA ALA A 607 -26.63 -16.76 10.33
C ALA A 607 -27.87 -17.14 11.15
N LEU A 608 -28.65 -18.09 10.65
CA LEU A 608 -29.83 -18.60 11.32
C LEU A 608 -29.43 -19.65 12.37
N PRO A 609 -30.11 -19.70 13.52
CA PRO A 609 -30.00 -20.80 14.47
C PRO A 609 -30.38 -22.15 13.84
N GLU A 610 -29.85 -23.25 14.38
CA GLU A 610 -30.25 -24.60 13.94
C GLU A 610 -31.77 -24.79 14.04
N GLY A 611 -32.36 -25.34 12.98
CA GLY A 611 -33.80 -25.59 12.88
C GLY A 611 -34.66 -24.36 12.56
N ALA A 612 -34.09 -23.15 12.47
CA ALA A 612 -34.81 -21.98 11.98
C ALA A 612 -34.88 -21.98 10.45
N HIS A 613 -36.09 -21.81 9.91
CA HIS A 613 -36.33 -21.68 8.48
C HIS A 613 -37.14 -20.42 8.19
N VAL A 614 -36.72 -19.67 7.17
CA VAL A 614 -37.39 -18.49 6.64
C VAL A 614 -37.39 -18.62 5.12
N GLU A 615 -38.55 -18.44 4.49
CA GLU A 615 -38.72 -18.70 3.07
C GLU A 615 -38.21 -17.54 2.21
N ARG A 616 -37.80 -17.86 0.98
CA ARG A 616 -37.39 -16.85 0.00
C ARG A 616 -38.60 -16.00 -0.41
N GLY A 617 -38.42 -14.68 -0.45
CA GLY A 617 -39.45 -13.71 -0.79
C GLY A 617 -40.25 -13.19 0.40
N GLU A 618 -40.09 -13.78 1.59
CA GLU A 618 -40.74 -13.29 2.81
C GLU A 618 -40.22 -11.88 3.16
N GLN A 619 -41.13 -10.98 3.52
CA GLN A 619 -40.79 -9.67 4.07
C GLN A 619 -40.76 -9.75 5.60
N LEU A 620 -39.75 -9.14 6.20
CA LEU A 620 -39.50 -9.19 7.63
C LEU A 620 -38.84 -7.91 8.12
N LEU A 621 -38.78 -7.74 9.43
CA LEU A 621 -38.01 -6.67 10.07
C LEU A 621 -36.71 -7.25 10.64
N VAL A 622 -35.60 -6.56 10.38
CA VAL A 622 -34.29 -6.88 10.94
C VAL A 622 -33.97 -5.86 12.03
N SER A 623 -33.86 -6.33 13.26
CA SER A 623 -33.36 -5.54 14.38
C SER A 623 -31.85 -5.71 14.50
N LEU A 624 -31.11 -4.61 14.54
CA LEU A 624 -29.70 -4.57 14.92
C LEU A 624 -29.57 -3.96 16.31
N PHE A 625 -28.67 -4.51 17.12
CA PHE A 625 -28.47 -4.08 18.49
C PHE A 625 -27.06 -3.54 18.71
N ARG A 626 -26.96 -2.42 19.42
CA ARG A 626 -25.69 -1.84 19.87
C ARG A 626 -25.91 -1.16 21.21
N ASP A 627 -25.12 -1.56 22.20
CA ASP A 627 -25.29 -1.13 23.58
C ASP A 627 -26.73 -1.39 24.06
N ASN A 628 -27.48 -0.36 24.43
CA ASN A 628 -28.89 -0.45 24.84
C ASN A 628 -29.87 0.05 23.77
N GLU A 629 -29.42 0.19 22.52
CA GLU A 629 -30.23 0.70 21.42
C GLU A 629 -30.54 -0.39 20.40
N GLU A 630 -31.79 -0.38 19.93
CA GLU A 630 -32.30 -1.23 18.86
C GLU A 630 -32.69 -0.36 17.66
N CYS A 631 -32.23 -0.74 16.48
CA CYS A 631 -32.63 -0.11 15.22
C CYS A 631 -33.25 -1.17 14.30
N VAL A 632 -34.41 -0.85 13.74
CA VAL A 632 -35.24 -1.81 13.00
C VAL A 632 -35.30 -1.43 11.52
N PHE A 633 -35.03 -2.39 10.64
CA PHE A 633 -34.94 -2.19 9.20
C PHE A 633 -35.85 -3.16 8.44
N PRO A 634 -36.74 -2.67 7.56
CA PRO A 634 -37.54 -3.55 6.72
C PRO A 634 -36.67 -4.21 5.64
N ALA A 635 -36.85 -5.52 5.44
CA ALA A 635 -36.09 -6.29 4.47
C ALA A 635 -36.91 -7.41 3.81
N VAL A 636 -36.42 -7.91 2.68
CA VAL A 636 -36.96 -9.07 1.97
C VAL A 636 -35.90 -10.17 1.84
N VAL A 637 -36.32 -11.42 1.99
CA VAL A 637 -35.45 -12.59 1.84
C VAL A 637 -35.12 -12.83 0.37
N MET A 638 -33.86 -12.69 0.01
CA MET A 638 -33.36 -12.93 -1.35
C MET A 638 -32.95 -14.39 -1.56
N PHE A 639 -32.35 -15.03 -0.56
CA PHE A 639 -32.04 -16.46 -0.54
C PHE A 639 -32.00 -16.99 0.89
N SER A 640 -32.24 -18.28 1.05
CA SER A 640 -32.21 -19.03 2.31
C SER A 640 -31.62 -20.41 2.02
N ARG A 641 -30.41 -20.70 2.54
CA ARG A 641 -29.70 -21.95 2.26
C ARG A 641 -28.68 -22.26 3.36
N ASP A 642 -28.62 -23.52 3.79
CA ASP A 642 -27.58 -24.04 4.70
C ASP A 642 -27.41 -23.20 5.99
N GLY A 643 -28.52 -22.74 6.58
CA GLY A 643 -28.50 -21.90 7.79
C GLY A 643 -28.07 -20.44 7.54
N VAL A 644 -27.92 -20.02 6.28
CA VAL A 644 -27.59 -18.65 5.90
C VAL A 644 -28.75 -18.01 5.16
N LEU A 645 -29.11 -16.80 5.60
CA LEU A 645 -30.15 -15.99 5.00
C LEU A 645 -29.52 -14.74 4.38
N GLY A 646 -29.83 -14.48 3.10
CA GLY A 646 -29.47 -13.24 2.43
C GLY A 646 -30.66 -12.32 2.36
N LEU A 647 -30.55 -11.14 2.97
CA LEU A 647 -31.60 -10.13 3.01
C LEU A 647 -31.20 -8.92 2.16
N ASN A 648 -32.19 -8.30 1.53
CA ASN A 648 -32.08 -6.99 0.89
C ASN A 648 -33.02 -6.04 1.62
N PHE A 649 -32.54 -4.87 2.01
CA PHE A 649 -33.38 -3.86 2.63
C PHE A 649 -34.45 -3.39 1.63
N LEU A 650 -35.65 -3.11 2.13
CA LEU A 650 -36.62 -2.33 1.38
C LEU A 650 -36.13 -0.88 1.28
N GLU A 651 -36.85 -0.02 0.57
CA GLU A 651 -36.47 1.38 0.45
C GLU A 651 -36.42 2.06 1.82
N LEU A 652 -35.21 2.33 2.30
CA LEU A 652 -34.96 2.94 3.60
C LEU A 652 -35.07 4.46 3.47
N ASN A 653 -35.77 5.09 4.41
CA ASN A 653 -35.77 6.54 4.52
C ASN A 653 -34.41 7.07 5.04
N LEU A 654 -34.21 8.38 5.01
CA LEU A 654 -32.95 9.02 5.38
C LEU A 654 -32.49 8.68 6.80
N GLU A 655 -33.41 8.66 7.76
CA GLU A 655 -33.10 8.34 9.17
C GLU A 655 -32.71 6.87 9.33
N GLN A 656 -33.39 5.96 8.64
CA GLN A 656 -33.01 4.55 8.60
C GLN A 656 -31.64 4.33 7.95
N GLN A 657 -31.29 5.06 6.89
CA GLN A 657 -29.96 5.00 6.28
C GLN A 657 -28.87 5.49 7.26
N ARG A 658 -29.15 6.59 7.98
CA ARG A 658 -28.28 7.12 9.04
C ARG A 658 -28.07 6.09 10.15
N GLU A 659 -29.15 5.50 10.66
CA GLU A 659 -29.10 4.49 11.72
C GLU A 659 -28.41 3.21 11.27
N LEU A 660 -28.66 2.74 10.04
CA LEU A 660 -27.95 1.59 9.47
C LEU A 660 -26.43 1.84 9.46
N THR A 661 -26.02 3.01 8.96
CA THR A 661 -24.60 3.43 8.93
C THR A 661 -23.99 3.46 10.33
N ARG A 662 -24.71 4.06 11.28
CA ARG A 662 -24.31 4.17 12.69
C ARG A 662 -24.12 2.81 13.35
N MET A 663 -25.03 1.87 13.09
CA MET A 663 -25.02 0.53 13.69
C MET A 663 -23.98 -0.41 13.07
N THR A 664 -23.51 -0.11 11.84
CA THR A 664 -22.65 -1.01 11.05
C THR A 664 -21.28 -0.40 10.73
N PHE A 665 -21.19 0.47 9.72
CA PHE A 665 -19.93 1.01 9.20
C PHE A 665 -19.19 1.92 10.20
N SER A 666 -19.92 2.67 11.03
CA SER A 666 -19.33 3.67 11.91
C SER A 666 -18.87 3.14 13.27
N ARG A 667 -18.91 1.83 13.53
CA ARG A 667 -18.45 1.32 14.84
C ARG A 667 -16.93 1.51 15.00
N ALA A 668 -16.49 1.70 16.24
CA ALA A 668 -15.09 1.96 16.57
C ALA A 668 -14.16 0.75 16.28
N ASP A 669 -14.71 -0.46 16.32
CA ASP A 669 -14.00 -1.73 16.20
C ASP A 669 -14.01 -2.31 14.78
N THR A 670 -14.87 -1.84 13.88
CA THR A 670 -15.13 -2.45 12.56
C THR A 670 -13.87 -2.73 11.76
N TRP A 671 -12.92 -1.79 11.76
CA TRP A 671 -11.70 -1.87 10.93
C TRP A 671 -10.45 -2.22 11.73
N ALA A 672 -10.44 -1.93 13.03
CA ALA A 672 -9.26 -2.12 13.86
C ALA A 672 -8.95 -3.61 14.10
N ALA A 673 -9.99 -4.46 14.12
CA ALA A 673 -9.85 -5.88 14.43
C ALA A 673 -9.05 -6.68 13.39
N THR A 674 -9.01 -6.25 12.13
CA THR A 674 -8.36 -6.99 11.03
C THR A 674 -6.96 -6.45 10.68
N TRP A 675 -6.59 -5.28 11.20
CA TRP A 675 -5.34 -4.60 10.85
C TRP A 675 -4.10 -5.35 11.31
N GLY A 676 -3.26 -5.79 10.37
CA GLY A 676 -2.02 -6.50 10.66
C GLY A 676 -2.20 -7.89 11.29
N GLN A 677 -3.41 -8.48 11.19
CA GLN A 677 -3.75 -9.83 11.66
C GLN A 677 -3.64 -10.90 10.57
N GLY A 678 -3.18 -10.54 9.36
CA GLY A 678 -3.00 -11.46 8.24
C GLY A 678 -1.92 -12.52 8.49
N ALA A 679 -1.89 -13.53 7.62
CA ALA A 679 -0.86 -14.56 7.67
C ALA A 679 0.53 -13.93 7.54
N VAL A 680 1.47 -14.36 8.39
CA VAL A 680 2.84 -13.84 8.37
C VAL A 680 3.60 -14.47 7.22
N ASP A 681 4.35 -13.65 6.49
CA ASP A 681 5.19 -14.05 5.37
C ASP A 681 6.16 -15.20 5.70
N THR A 682 6.30 -16.10 4.73
CA THR A 682 7.42 -17.04 4.65
C THR A 682 8.00 -16.97 3.24
N PRO A 683 9.30 -16.65 3.05
CA PRO A 683 9.84 -16.42 1.71
C PRO A 683 9.59 -17.59 0.74
N LEU A 684 9.77 -18.83 1.20
CA LEU A 684 9.52 -20.01 0.36
C LEU A 684 8.03 -20.22 0.07
N GLY A 685 7.15 -19.95 1.04
CA GLY A 685 5.70 -20.05 0.84
C GLY A 685 5.21 -19.01 -0.17
N ALA A 686 5.66 -17.78 -0.04
CA ALA A 686 5.32 -16.70 -0.97
C ALA A 686 5.90 -16.95 -2.37
N LEU A 687 7.12 -17.50 -2.50
CA LEU A 687 7.66 -17.91 -3.80
C LEU A 687 6.80 -18.99 -4.46
N ALA A 688 6.35 -19.99 -3.70
CA ALA A 688 5.47 -21.05 -4.21
C ALA A 688 4.11 -20.49 -4.65
N GLU A 689 3.53 -19.57 -3.87
CA GLU A 689 2.29 -18.87 -4.21
C GLU A 689 2.43 -18.06 -5.52
N VAL A 690 3.43 -17.18 -5.61
CA VAL A 690 3.70 -16.38 -6.81
C VAL A 690 3.98 -17.28 -8.03
N SER A 691 4.67 -18.40 -7.84
CA SER A 691 4.91 -19.39 -8.90
C SER A 691 3.62 -20.05 -9.39
N SER A 692 2.73 -20.41 -8.47
CA SER A 692 1.40 -20.95 -8.79
C SER A 692 0.56 -19.93 -9.59
N ILE A 693 0.58 -18.67 -9.15
CA ILE A 693 -0.08 -17.56 -9.85
C ILE A 693 0.53 -17.35 -11.24
N GLY A 694 1.86 -17.41 -11.36
CA GLY A 694 2.56 -17.30 -12.64
C GLY A 694 2.12 -18.40 -13.61
N TRP A 695 2.01 -19.64 -13.15
CA TRP A 695 1.51 -20.75 -13.97
C TRP A 695 0.05 -20.55 -14.39
N ARG A 696 -0.81 -20.05 -13.49
CA ARG A 696 -2.18 -19.64 -13.83
C ARG A 696 -2.17 -18.54 -14.89
N GLY A 697 -1.28 -17.56 -14.80
CA GLY A 697 -1.10 -16.50 -15.79
C GLY A 697 -0.79 -17.02 -17.20
N LEU A 698 0.12 -17.99 -17.33
CA LEU A 698 0.42 -18.62 -18.61
C LEU A 698 -0.80 -19.34 -19.21
N ARG A 699 -1.58 -20.06 -18.39
CA ARG A 699 -2.82 -20.73 -18.83
C ARG A 699 -3.90 -19.73 -19.25
N LEU A 700 -4.04 -18.62 -18.54
CA LEU A 700 -4.99 -17.56 -18.87
C LEU A 700 -4.62 -16.88 -20.18
N LEU A 701 -3.34 -16.55 -20.36
CA LEU A 701 -2.83 -15.95 -21.60
C LEU A 701 -3.02 -16.88 -22.79
N SER A 702 -2.71 -18.17 -22.66
CA SER A 702 -2.88 -19.13 -23.76
C SER A 702 -4.35 -19.30 -24.14
N ARG A 703 -5.26 -19.38 -23.15
CA ARG A 703 -6.71 -19.43 -23.38
C ARG A 703 -7.22 -18.15 -24.06
N ALA A 704 -6.81 -16.99 -23.58
CA ALA A 704 -7.19 -15.70 -24.17
C ALA A 704 -6.68 -15.58 -25.61
N THR A 705 -5.43 -15.97 -25.87
CA THR A 705 -4.82 -15.99 -27.21
C THR A 705 -5.58 -16.91 -28.15
N PHE A 706 -5.95 -18.12 -27.70
CA PHE A 706 -6.72 -19.06 -28.50
C PHE A 706 -8.12 -18.52 -28.86
N VAL A 707 -8.80 -17.89 -27.91
CA VAL A 707 -10.11 -17.26 -28.14
C VAL A 707 -9.99 -16.12 -29.17
N GLU A 708 -8.99 -15.24 -29.04
CA GLU A 708 -8.74 -14.14 -29.97
C GLU A 708 -8.41 -14.64 -31.37
N LEU A 709 -7.52 -15.63 -31.50
CA LEU A 709 -7.17 -16.25 -32.78
C LEU A 709 -8.40 -16.89 -33.44
N ARG A 710 -9.23 -17.62 -32.68
CA ARG A 710 -10.46 -18.23 -33.19
C ARG A 710 -11.44 -17.20 -33.72
N THR A 711 -11.61 -16.08 -33.01
CA THR A 711 -12.47 -14.96 -33.43
C THR A 711 -11.96 -14.32 -34.72
N ARG A 712 -10.64 -14.09 -34.83
CA ARG A 712 -10.03 -13.53 -36.05
C ARG A 712 -10.07 -14.47 -37.25
N LEU A 713 -9.96 -15.78 -37.00
CA LEU A 713 -9.99 -16.82 -38.04
C LEU A 713 -11.41 -17.25 -38.45
N ARG A 714 -12.48 -16.65 -37.88
CA ARG A 714 -13.90 -16.95 -38.18
C ARG A 714 -14.26 -18.45 -38.14
N ILE A 715 -13.66 -19.22 -37.24
CA ILE A 715 -13.93 -20.66 -37.12
C ILE A 715 -15.27 -20.89 -36.37
N PRO A 716 -16.28 -21.58 -36.94
CA PRO A 716 -17.59 -21.76 -36.31
C PRO A 716 -17.54 -22.48 -34.94
N SER A 717 -18.54 -22.20 -34.10
CA SER A 717 -18.71 -22.83 -32.79
C SER A 717 -19.35 -24.22 -32.90
N PHE A 718 -18.58 -25.29 -32.67
CA PHE A 718 -19.17 -26.58 -32.27
C PHE A 718 -19.62 -26.47 -30.81
N HIS A 719 -20.93 -26.52 -30.57
CA HIS A 719 -21.49 -26.69 -29.24
C HIS A 719 -21.08 -28.07 -28.70
N LEU A 720 -20.12 -28.10 -27.78
CA LEU A 720 -19.97 -29.24 -26.86
C LEU A 720 -21.16 -29.19 -25.90
N ARG A 721 -22.07 -30.17 -26.04
CA ARG A 721 -23.17 -30.40 -25.09
C ARG A 721 -22.61 -30.40 -23.67
N SER A 722 -23.00 -29.40 -22.88
CA SER A 722 -22.85 -29.42 -21.44
C SER A 722 -23.66 -30.60 -20.89
N THR A 723 -23.00 -31.55 -20.25
CA THR A 723 -23.65 -32.48 -19.34
C THR A 723 -24.31 -31.68 -18.21
N PRO A 724 -25.59 -31.91 -17.89
CA PRO A 724 -26.24 -31.22 -16.80
C PRO A 724 -25.66 -31.74 -15.47
N ARG A 725 -25.12 -30.83 -14.65
CA ARG A 725 -24.99 -31.09 -13.22
C ARG A 725 -26.37 -30.85 -12.61
N ASN A 726 -26.93 -31.91 -12.05
CA ASN A 726 -28.20 -31.94 -11.32
C ASN A 726 -28.18 -31.04 -10.06
N PRO A 727 -29.38 -30.65 -9.57
CA PRO A 727 -29.65 -29.36 -8.92
C PRO A 727 -28.97 -29.11 -7.57
#